data_AF-A0AAP5LVC8-F1
#
_entry.id   AF-A0AAP5LVC8-F1
#
_cell.length_a   1.000
_cell.length_b   1.000
_cell.length_c   1.000
_cell.angle_alpha   90.00
_cell.angle_beta   90.00
_cell.angle_gamma   90.00
#
_symmetry.space_group_name_H-M   'P 1'
#
loop_
_entity.id
_entity.type
_entity.pdbx_description
1 polymer ?
#
loop_
_entity_poly.entity_id
_entity_poly.type
_entity_poly.pdbx_seq_one_letter_code
_entity_poly.pdbx_strand_id
1 'polypeptide(L)'
;MESNLFRYIWQKSRAEQIVVLLIILVSIPFNWASFDVPKRIVNDAIQGGAFRDGKTTATLLDFTLHLPSWLGGASYKISDGIQVGQYGLLIGLSTYFLLLVLINGAFKYVINLRKGILGERMLRRMRYDLFSQLMRFRPEEIRAVKPAEIASMIKDEVEPIGGFVGDAFIQPVFLLSQALTALVFIMAQSFWLGSIALLIVLAQAIIIPILRREQLRLGRERQIASRQLAGRIGEIVDAGPMIQGHGATAYVQSDIAGRLGRLFDIRYALYKRKFAVKFLNNLLAQITPFFFYAIGGFFALQGRLDIGQLVAVIAAYRDLPSPIKELIDWDQQRNDVTIKYEQVISQFNSDETLVLEEENGVAALPATGEIRLESVQMLDNRGQPLLTPLSFSVQRPGMVAVVGPPGGGKNVLGRILGRQATSYTGRVLIDGEPLAAMSVERASHLIGYSGDDPEIIAGSMRDNILLPLRRRRPDLKTEGGVSPPEHRRFVEAIRSGNSPFPFEADWTDYEGVGVADAAELAARVHELLDVFGCTQEVYELGLGGKVMRPVSEQAIERIITARRVVAAELARIKQGDLIEPFVLDRYNRNAPIIENLIFGTRTTTRFDSATLLFEPYAQSILKAESLVEPLAEMGGRIVATVVEIFAGLPQGHALFERYSFGANFEFERLNELAALLAKHDMRNPLDQETERDLVALALGYIEPKHRLNLIDARLERRILRARESFRKHLPADAAEDVDFYDPDKVMVGASVRDNLMFGRIGYGVPDAARKVGEIVLQALSRSGLGDALYRLGLDTESGIRGRYLPARLRQAVPLVEALIKAPQIAVLDISALLAISDEPEAIVARLRSYCEGMTLFLLVGDANLAGEVPLRVVFHGATGTVEATATPDAANDRASRFESAGRENIGRMEARS
;
A
#
# COMPACT_ATOMS: atom_id res chain seq x y z
N MET A 1 2.30 23.80 7.09
CA MET A 1 3.42 23.32 7.95
C MET A 1 4.46 24.43 8.15
N GLU A 2 5.33 24.36 9.18
CA GLU A 2 6.40 25.35 9.39
C GLU A 2 7.35 25.38 8.19
N SER A 3 7.59 26.56 7.60
CA SER A 3 8.39 26.71 6.37
C SER A 3 9.89 26.55 6.60
N ASN A 4 10.37 26.79 7.82
CA ASN A 4 11.79 26.68 8.17
C ASN A 4 12.11 25.33 8.83
N LEU A 5 13.01 24.56 8.21
CA LEU A 5 13.45 23.24 8.70
C LEU A 5 13.99 23.27 10.14
N PHE A 6 14.88 24.21 10.48
CA PHE A 6 15.49 24.27 11.81
C PHE A 6 14.47 24.61 12.89
N ARG A 7 13.52 25.50 12.57
CA ARG A 7 12.44 25.84 13.49
C ARG A 7 11.50 24.65 13.70
N TYR A 8 11.16 23.91 12.63
CA TYR A 8 10.39 22.66 12.73
C TYR A 8 11.10 21.64 13.65
N ILE A 9 12.40 21.40 13.40
CA ILE A 9 13.23 20.50 14.20
C ILE A 9 13.21 20.91 15.67
N TRP A 10 13.49 22.19 15.96
CA TRP A 10 13.58 22.67 17.34
C TRP A 10 12.24 22.58 18.07
N GLN A 11 11.15 23.06 17.46
CA GLN A 11 9.81 23.02 18.07
C GLN A 11 9.38 21.58 18.43
N LYS A 12 9.71 20.60 17.59
CA LYS A 12 9.25 19.21 17.76
C LYS A 12 10.22 18.31 18.52
N SER A 13 11.49 18.70 18.71
CA SER A 13 12.51 17.83 19.32
C SER A 13 13.41 18.45 20.40
N ARG A 14 13.21 19.72 20.79
CA ARG A 14 14.06 20.45 21.76
C ARG A 14 14.43 19.66 23.02
N ALA A 15 13.49 18.94 23.63
CA ALA A 15 13.71 18.25 24.89
C ALA A 15 14.76 17.14 24.76
N GLU A 16 14.71 16.36 23.68
CA GLU A 16 15.67 15.28 23.44
C GLU A 16 17.04 15.81 23.02
N GLN A 17 17.06 16.88 22.22
CA GLN A 17 18.31 17.51 21.80
C GLN A 17 19.09 18.08 22.99
N ILE A 18 18.42 18.77 23.91
CA ILE A 18 19.04 19.32 25.12
C ILE A 18 19.71 18.21 25.94
N VAL A 19 19.05 17.06 26.10
CA VAL A 19 19.62 15.91 26.83
C VAL A 19 20.91 15.42 26.17
N VAL A 20 20.95 15.32 24.84
CA VAL A 20 22.17 14.87 24.13
C VAL A 20 23.28 15.93 24.21
N LEU A 21 22.95 17.22 24.11
CA LEU A 21 23.92 18.31 24.26
C LEU A 21 24.56 18.31 25.67
N LEU A 22 23.80 18.00 26.72
CA LEU A 22 24.33 17.83 28.07
C LEU A 22 25.30 16.63 28.15
N ILE A 23 24.99 15.50 27.49
CA ILE A 23 25.89 14.34 27.43
C ILE A 23 27.21 14.70 26.73
N ILE A 24 27.16 15.49 25.64
CA ILE A 24 28.36 15.98 24.95
C ILE A 24 29.21 16.81 25.92
N LEU A 25 28.61 17.73 26.67
CA LEU A 25 29.31 18.58 27.62
C LEU A 25 30.02 17.76 28.71
N VAL A 26 29.35 16.72 29.23
CA VAL A 26 29.92 15.78 30.21
C VAL A 26 31.08 14.95 29.62
N SER A 27 31.13 14.73 28.30
CA SER A 27 32.21 13.96 27.66
C SER A 27 33.55 14.71 27.52
N ILE A 28 33.53 16.04 27.53
CA ILE A 28 34.71 16.89 27.26
C ILE A 28 35.90 16.60 28.21
N PRO A 29 35.72 16.50 29.55
CA PRO A 29 36.83 16.22 30.46
C PRO A 29 37.48 14.84 30.24
N PHE A 30 36.69 13.83 29.89
CA PHE A 30 37.20 12.49 29.59
C PHE A 30 37.97 12.45 28.28
N ASN A 31 37.53 13.22 27.29
CA ASN A 31 38.26 13.40 26.04
C ASN A 31 39.62 14.07 26.30
N TRP A 32 39.64 15.15 27.08
CA TRP A 32 40.88 15.81 27.51
C TRP A 32 41.83 14.87 28.24
N ALA A 33 41.33 14.13 29.24
CA ALA A 33 42.14 13.19 30.00
C ALA A 33 42.76 12.11 29.09
N SER A 34 42.03 11.65 28.07
CA SER A 34 42.54 10.65 27.14
C SER A 34 43.75 11.12 26.31
N PHE A 35 43.90 12.43 26.10
CA PHE A 35 45.10 13.00 25.46
C PHE A 35 46.28 13.19 26.43
N ASP A 36 46.03 13.44 27.72
CA ASP A 36 47.08 13.67 28.72
C ASP A 36 47.76 12.37 29.20
N VAL A 37 47.02 11.26 29.31
CA VAL A 37 47.57 10.00 29.86
C VAL A 37 48.74 9.43 29.04
N PRO A 38 48.70 9.39 27.69
CA PRO A 38 49.84 8.95 26.89
C PRO A 38 51.13 9.72 27.17
N LYS A 39 51.03 11.03 27.45
CA LYS A 39 52.19 11.85 27.86
C LYS A 39 52.77 11.34 29.18
N ARG A 40 51.93 11.09 30.19
CA ARG A 40 52.38 10.56 31.49
C ARG A 40 52.99 9.17 31.36
N ILE A 41 52.43 8.32 30.50
CA ILE A 41 53.01 7.00 30.20
C ILE A 41 54.44 7.15 29.67
N VAL A 42 54.67 8.05 28.70
CA VAL A 42 55.98 8.26 28.10
C VAL A 42 56.96 8.92 29.08
N ASN A 43 56.56 10.01 29.72
CA ASN A 43 57.45 10.81 30.57
C ASN A 43 57.75 10.14 31.91
N ASP A 44 56.71 9.67 32.60
CA ASP A 44 56.81 9.26 33.99
C ASP A 44 57.16 7.78 34.12
N ALA A 45 56.60 6.93 33.25
CA ALA A 45 56.81 5.49 33.30
C ALA A 45 57.94 5.00 32.37
N ILE A 46 57.96 5.39 31.09
CA ILE A 46 58.96 4.90 30.12
C ILE A 46 60.32 5.59 30.31
N GLN A 47 60.34 6.92 30.36
CA GLN A 47 61.57 7.68 30.59
C GLN A 47 61.98 7.77 32.06
N GLY A 48 61.16 7.23 32.96
CA GLY A 48 61.42 7.16 34.39
C GLY A 48 61.40 8.52 35.09
N GLY A 49 60.72 9.53 34.54
CA GLY A 49 60.64 10.88 35.12
C GLY A 49 60.16 10.89 36.57
N ALA A 50 59.20 10.02 36.92
CA ALA A 50 58.66 9.90 38.27
C ALA A 50 59.62 9.21 39.27
N PHE A 51 60.71 8.60 38.79
CA PHE A 51 61.70 7.86 39.58
C PHE A 51 63.07 8.57 39.63
N ARG A 52 63.15 9.83 39.14
CA ARG A 52 64.34 10.68 39.26
C ARG A 52 64.54 11.12 40.73
N ASP A 53 65.76 11.53 41.06
CA ASP A 53 66.17 12.01 42.40
C ASP A 53 66.08 10.96 43.54
N GLY A 54 66.26 9.67 43.24
CA GLY A 54 66.37 8.61 44.25
C GLY A 54 65.04 8.02 44.74
N LYS A 55 63.92 8.31 44.06
CA LYS A 55 62.59 7.76 44.40
C LYS A 55 62.40 6.37 43.80
N THR A 56 62.09 5.37 44.65
CA THR A 56 61.83 3.98 44.21
C THR A 56 60.37 3.70 43.89
N THR A 57 59.45 4.57 44.30
CA THR A 57 58.01 4.45 44.09
C THR A 57 57.41 5.75 43.60
N ALA A 58 56.39 5.65 42.75
CA ALA A 58 55.62 6.78 42.23
C ALA A 58 54.15 6.62 42.60
N THR A 59 53.43 7.73 42.79
CA THR A 59 52.01 7.71 43.16
C THR A 59 51.13 7.56 41.91
N LEU A 60 50.42 6.44 41.82
CA LEU A 60 49.40 6.19 40.81
C LEU A 60 48.03 6.70 41.29
N LEU A 61 47.26 7.34 40.40
CA LEU A 61 45.92 7.91 40.68
C LEU A 61 45.91 9.02 41.75
N ASP A 62 46.95 9.86 41.80
CA ASP A 62 46.91 11.12 42.55
C ASP A 62 45.97 12.11 41.83
N PHE A 63 44.70 12.14 42.22
CA PHE A 63 43.71 13.07 41.70
C PHE A 63 43.80 14.39 42.46
N THR A 64 44.78 15.22 42.09
CA THR A 64 44.87 16.62 42.49
C THR A 64 44.13 17.51 41.51
N LEU A 65 42.98 18.04 41.91
CA LEU A 65 42.24 19.00 41.11
C LEU A 65 42.87 20.38 41.31
N HIS A 66 43.77 20.77 40.39
CA HIS A 66 44.40 22.09 40.41
C HIS A 66 43.47 23.12 39.76
N LEU A 67 42.89 24.02 40.55
CA LEU A 67 42.12 25.13 40.01
C LEU A 67 43.06 26.10 39.26
N PRO A 68 42.62 26.64 38.12
CA PRO A 68 43.37 27.67 37.40
C PRO A 68 43.72 28.86 38.32
N SER A 69 44.85 29.53 38.07
CA SER A 69 45.33 30.67 38.87
C SER A 69 44.32 31.83 38.99
N TRP A 70 43.44 31.99 37.99
CA TRP A 70 42.36 32.99 37.98
C TRP A 70 41.12 32.60 38.82
N LEU A 71 41.06 31.35 39.30
CA LEU A 71 40.01 30.77 40.15
C LEU A 71 40.56 30.39 41.55
N GLY A 72 41.58 31.13 42.01
CA GLY A 72 42.10 31.03 43.37
C GLY A 72 43.20 29.98 43.59
N GLY A 73 43.62 29.24 42.56
CA GLY A 73 44.81 28.37 42.61
C GLY A 73 44.77 27.22 43.64
N ALA A 74 43.62 26.95 44.25
CA ALA A 74 43.49 25.89 45.25
C ALA A 74 43.60 24.51 44.60
N SER A 75 44.33 23.61 45.25
CA SER A 75 44.42 22.20 44.83
C SER A 75 43.68 21.32 45.82
N TYR A 76 42.65 20.63 45.35
CA TYR A 76 41.89 19.68 46.16
C TYR A 76 42.35 18.26 45.85
N LYS A 77 42.93 17.59 46.85
CA LYS A 77 43.33 16.18 46.77
C LYS A 77 42.13 15.29 47.05
N ILE A 78 41.75 14.48 46.07
CA ILE A 78 40.58 13.59 46.14
C ILE A 78 40.97 12.16 46.56
N SER A 79 42.23 11.76 46.37
CA SER A 79 42.75 10.42 46.71
C SER A 79 44.25 10.51 47.03
N ASP A 80 44.71 9.81 48.07
CA ASP A 80 46.14 9.72 48.44
C ASP A 80 46.97 8.83 47.50
N GLY A 81 46.31 8.15 46.55
CA GLY A 81 46.93 7.34 45.51
C GLY A 81 47.61 6.07 46.04
N ILE A 82 48.15 5.26 45.11
CA ILE A 82 48.85 4.01 45.44
C ILE A 82 50.31 4.12 45.03
N GLN A 83 51.24 3.82 45.95
CA GLN A 83 52.67 3.76 45.66
C GLN A 83 52.97 2.53 44.80
N VAL A 84 53.49 2.73 43.60
CA VAL A 84 53.83 1.65 42.66
C VAL A 84 55.25 1.83 42.14
N GLY A 85 55.93 0.71 41.85
CA GLY A 85 57.18 0.71 41.09
C GLY A 85 56.95 1.05 39.61
N GLN A 86 58.03 1.19 38.83
CA GLN A 86 57.98 1.63 37.43
C GLN A 86 57.07 0.77 36.53
N TYR A 87 57.15 -0.55 36.64
CA TYR A 87 56.26 -1.47 35.92
C TYR A 87 54.79 -1.33 36.34
N GLY A 88 54.54 -1.12 37.64
CA GLY A 88 53.19 -0.90 38.17
C GLY A 88 52.59 0.44 37.70
N LEU A 89 53.41 1.49 37.60
CA LEU A 89 53.00 2.79 37.06
C LEU A 89 52.64 2.69 35.58
N LEU A 90 53.47 1.99 34.78
CA LEU A 90 53.24 1.78 33.35
C LEU A 90 51.91 1.05 33.10
N ILE A 91 51.70 -0.09 33.78
CA ILE A 91 50.48 -0.88 33.66
C ILE A 91 49.29 -0.07 34.16
N GLY A 92 49.40 0.57 35.32
CA GLY A 92 48.33 1.38 35.90
C GLY A 92 47.87 2.53 35.00
N LEU A 93 48.81 3.29 34.43
CA LEU A 93 48.49 4.38 33.49
C LEU A 93 47.94 3.85 32.15
N SER A 94 48.42 2.71 31.68
CA SER A 94 47.93 2.05 30.47
C SER A 94 46.52 1.49 30.64
N THR A 95 46.21 0.91 31.80
CA THR A 95 44.84 0.50 32.16
C THR A 95 43.92 1.70 32.33
N TYR A 96 44.40 2.80 32.93
CA TYR A 96 43.63 4.05 33.03
C TYR A 96 43.34 4.65 31.65
N PHE A 97 44.32 4.65 30.75
CA PHE A 97 44.12 5.07 29.36
C PHE A 97 43.06 4.20 28.66
N LEU A 98 43.15 2.87 28.79
CA LEU A 98 42.16 1.94 28.23
C LEU A 98 40.75 2.22 28.77
N LEU A 99 40.61 2.46 30.08
CA LEU A 99 39.34 2.81 30.70
C LEU A 99 38.76 4.12 30.13
N LEU A 100 39.59 5.15 29.94
CA LEU A 100 39.15 6.39 29.29
C LEU A 100 38.72 6.18 27.83
N VAL A 101 39.43 5.33 27.08
CA VAL A 101 39.03 4.95 25.71
C VAL A 101 37.66 4.26 25.71
N LEU A 102 37.40 3.35 26.65
CA LEU A 102 36.09 2.71 26.81
C LEU A 102 34.99 3.69 27.18
N ILE A 103 35.26 4.63 28.11
CA ILE A 103 34.31 5.67 28.51
C ILE A 103 33.97 6.60 27.33
N ASN A 104 34.97 7.08 26.60
CA ASN A 104 34.76 7.91 25.40
C ASN A 104 34.00 7.14 24.30
N GLY A 105 34.31 5.85 24.14
CA GLY A 105 33.56 4.95 23.26
C GLY A 105 32.09 4.81 23.68
N ALA A 106 31.81 4.67 24.98
CA ALA A 106 30.46 4.60 25.52
C ALA A 106 29.69 5.91 25.31
N PHE A 107 30.30 7.08 25.56
CA PHE A 107 29.69 8.38 25.25
C PHE A 107 29.35 8.49 23.76
N LYS A 108 30.30 8.16 22.88
CA LYS A 108 30.09 8.16 21.43
C LYS A 108 28.95 7.23 21.01
N TYR A 109 28.87 6.04 21.61
CA TYR A 109 27.78 5.09 21.37
C TYR A 109 26.42 5.68 21.79
N VAL A 110 26.31 6.20 23.02
CA VAL A 110 25.06 6.77 23.54
C VAL A 110 24.60 7.99 22.73
N ILE A 111 25.52 8.89 22.37
CA ILE A 111 25.23 10.07 21.55
C ILE A 111 24.70 9.63 20.18
N ASN A 112 25.39 8.71 19.49
CA ASN A 112 24.97 8.24 18.17
C ASN A 112 23.65 7.46 18.20
N LEU A 113 23.42 6.63 19.23
CA LEU A 113 22.18 5.90 19.39
C LEU A 113 20.99 6.85 19.60
N ARG A 114 21.13 7.81 20.53
CA ARG A 114 20.10 8.82 20.79
C ARG A 114 19.84 9.69 19.56
N LYS A 115 20.90 10.09 18.85
CA LYS A 115 20.81 10.81 17.58
C LYS A 115 19.99 10.03 16.54
N GLY A 116 20.28 8.74 16.36
CA GLY A 116 19.57 7.87 15.41
C GLY A 116 18.09 7.70 15.75
N ILE A 117 17.77 7.40 17.03
CA ILE A 117 16.39 7.26 17.50
C ILE A 117 15.60 8.55 17.29
N LEU A 118 16.21 9.70 17.59
CA LEU A 118 15.60 11.00 17.35
C LEU A 118 15.31 11.23 15.86
N GLY A 119 16.25 10.90 14.98
CA GLY A 119 16.08 10.98 13.52
C GLY A 119 14.89 10.14 13.03
N GLU A 120 14.80 8.88 13.45
CA GLU A 120 13.68 7.98 13.08
C GLU A 120 12.33 8.46 13.60
N ARG A 121 12.28 8.94 14.85
CA ARG A 121 11.04 9.47 15.43
C ARG A 121 10.55 10.70 14.66
N MET A 122 11.48 11.57 14.27
CA MET A 122 11.16 12.76 13.49
C MET A 122 10.81 12.44 12.03
N LEU A 123 11.43 11.43 11.44
CA LEU A 123 11.06 10.90 10.14
C LEU A 123 9.63 10.39 10.13
N ARG A 124 9.30 9.56 11.13
CA ARG A 124 7.94 9.02 11.33
C ARG A 124 6.90 10.13 11.51
N ARG A 125 7.23 11.16 12.29
CA ARG A 125 6.39 12.36 12.46
C ARG A 125 6.16 13.08 11.13
N MET A 126 7.22 13.41 10.41
CA MET A 126 7.13 14.17 9.15
C MET A 126 6.31 13.43 8.11
N ARG A 127 6.49 12.11 7.97
CA ARG A 127 5.67 11.28 7.09
C ARG A 127 4.19 11.34 7.44
N TYR A 128 3.88 11.28 8.73
CA TYR A 128 2.50 11.37 9.22
C TYR A 128 1.90 12.78 9.05
N ASP A 129 2.68 13.84 9.33
CA ASP A 129 2.25 15.23 9.13
C ASP A 129 1.92 15.51 7.65
N LEU A 130 2.77 15.05 6.72
CA LEU A 130 2.56 15.19 5.28
C LEU A 130 1.36 14.40 4.79
N PHE A 131 1.18 13.16 5.26
CA PHE A 131 0.00 12.36 4.95
C PHE A 131 -1.28 13.01 5.48
N SER A 132 -1.25 13.52 6.71
CA SER A 132 -2.38 14.23 7.32
C SER A 132 -2.73 15.51 6.57
N GLN A 133 -1.72 16.22 6.06
CA GLN A 133 -1.91 17.40 5.23
C GLN A 133 -2.51 17.05 3.86
N LEU A 134 -2.09 15.95 3.23
CA LEU A 134 -2.67 15.46 1.98
C LEU A 134 -4.16 15.18 2.12
N MET A 135 -4.60 14.63 3.26
CA MET A 135 -6.03 14.39 3.53
C MET A 135 -6.86 15.68 3.67
N ARG A 136 -6.22 16.85 3.79
CA ARG A 136 -6.87 18.17 3.84
C ARG A 136 -6.96 18.85 2.49
N PHE A 137 -6.38 18.27 1.44
CA PHE A 137 -6.45 18.83 0.09
C PHE A 137 -7.87 18.75 -0.45
N ARG A 138 -8.19 19.67 -1.37
CA ARG A 138 -9.46 19.59 -2.08
C ARG A 138 -9.47 18.36 -3.00
N PRO A 139 -10.62 17.73 -3.27
CA PRO A 139 -10.67 16.53 -4.10
C PRO A 139 -10.09 16.71 -5.51
N GLU A 140 -10.16 17.91 -6.09
CA GLU A 140 -9.56 18.21 -7.39
C GLU A 140 -8.04 18.28 -7.34
N GLU A 141 -7.47 18.81 -6.25
CA GLU A 141 -6.03 18.86 -6.04
C GLU A 141 -5.47 17.43 -5.88
N ILE A 142 -6.16 16.58 -5.11
CA ILE A 142 -5.78 15.16 -4.93
C ILE A 142 -5.77 14.43 -6.27
N ARG A 143 -6.79 14.65 -7.12
CA ARG A 143 -6.89 14.04 -8.45
C ARG A 143 -5.84 14.55 -9.45
N ALA A 144 -5.36 15.78 -9.28
CA ALA A 144 -4.38 16.38 -10.18
C ALA A 144 -2.96 15.83 -9.98
N VAL A 145 -2.63 15.32 -8.78
CA VAL A 145 -1.27 14.83 -8.48
C VAL A 145 -1.12 13.34 -8.79
N LYS A 146 0.02 12.96 -9.35
CA LYS A 146 0.35 11.55 -9.62
C LYS A 146 0.57 10.80 -8.30
N PRO A 147 -0.13 9.68 -8.03
CA PRO A 147 0.02 8.94 -6.78
C PRO A 147 1.46 8.48 -6.49
N ALA A 148 2.19 8.03 -7.51
CA ALA A 148 3.59 7.61 -7.37
C ALA A 148 4.52 8.78 -6.98
N GLU A 149 4.22 10.00 -7.42
CA GLU A 149 4.99 11.19 -7.07
C GLU A 149 4.82 11.52 -5.58
N ILE A 150 3.57 11.62 -5.09
CA ILE A 150 3.27 11.81 -3.66
C ILE A 150 3.89 10.71 -2.80
N ALA A 151 3.74 9.45 -3.20
CA ALA A 151 4.30 8.32 -2.47
C ALA A 151 5.83 8.40 -2.36
N SER A 152 6.51 8.72 -3.47
CA SER A 152 7.97 8.90 -3.49
C SER A 152 8.41 10.11 -2.65
N MET A 153 7.62 11.18 -2.59
CA MET A 153 7.94 12.33 -1.76
C MET A 153 7.85 12.01 -0.27
N ILE A 154 6.75 11.38 0.18
CA ILE A 154 6.57 11.00 1.58
C ILE A 154 7.60 9.92 1.99
N LYS A 155 7.92 8.98 1.09
CA LYS A 155 8.85 7.89 1.38
C LYS A 155 10.31 8.27 1.22
N ASP A 156 10.73 8.60 0.00
CA ASP A 156 12.14 8.67 -0.43
C ASP A 156 12.73 10.08 -0.27
N GLU A 157 11.97 11.14 -0.58
CA GLU A 157 12.50 12.52 -0.47
C GLU A 157 12.63 12.99 0.98
N VAL A 158 11.77 12.49 1.86
CA VAL A 158 11.74 12.81 3.29
C VAL A 158 12.72 11.98 4.13
N GLU A 159 13.15 10.81 3.65
CA GLU A 159 14.12 9.95 4.36
C GLU A 159 15.45 10.67 4.69
N PRO A 160 16.12 11.36 3.74
CA PRO A 160 17.32 12.14 4.04
C PRO A 160 17.08 13.28 5.03
N ILE A 161 15.85 13.82 5.06
CA ILE A 161 15.47 14.87 6.02
C ILE A 161 15.48 14.27 7.43
N GLY A 162 14.81 13.13 7.63
CA GLY A 162 14.78 12.41 8.90
C GLY A 162 16.17 12.11 9.47
N GLY A 163 17.08 11.59 8.62
CA GLY A 163 18.47 11.35 9.00
C GLY A 163 19.19 12.62 9.47
N PHE A 164 18.98 13.74 8.77
CA PHE A 164 19.59 15.02 9.15
C PHE A 164 18.98 15.65 10.41
N VAL A 165 17.72 15.37 10.76
CA VAL A 165 17.09 15.96 11.95
C VAL A 165 17.86 15.62 13.23
N GLY A 166 18.30 14.37 13.39
CA GLY A 166 19.16 13.99 14.52
C GLY A 166 20.50 14.74 14.49
N ASP A 167 21.05 14.94 13.30
CA ASP A 167 22.33 15.61 13.05
C ASP A 167 22.30 17.14 13.21
N ALA A 168 21.14 17.78 13.09
CA ALA A 168 21.03 19.22 12.89
C ALA A 168 21.73 20.08 13.96
N PHE A 169 21.62 19.72 15.24
CA PHE A 169 22.26 20.48 16.33
C PHE A 169 23.31 19.66 17.08
N ILE A 170 23.10 18.35 17.21
CA ILE A 170 23.95 17.46 18.00
C ILE A 170 25.33 17.29 17.33
N GLN A 171 25.36 17.03 16.02
CA GLN A 171 26.59 16.76 15.28
C GLN A 171 27.55 17.95 15.28
N PRO A 172 27.17 19.18 14.90
CA PRO A 172 28.12 20.30 14.86
C PRO A 172 28.67 20.61 16.25
N VAL A 173 27.85 20.53 17.31
CA VAL A 173 28.32 20.74 18.69
C VAL A 173 29.29 19.64 19.12
N PHE A 174 29.00 18.37 18.82
CA PHE A 174 29.88 17.26 19.11
C PHE A 174 31.23 17.40 18.39
N LEU A 175 31.22 17.65 17.07
CA LEU A 175 32.43 17.80 16.27
C LEU A 175 33.26 19.02 16.69
N LEU A 176 32.60 20.16 16.94
CA LEU A 176 33.27 21.37 17.42
C LEU A 176 33.89 21.14 18.80
N SER A 177 33.19 20.43 19.69
CA SER A 177 33.73 20.08 21.01
C SER A 177 35.00 19.23 20.90
N GLN A 178 35.03 18.24 19.99
CA GLN A 178 36.20 17.40 19.75
C GLN A 178 37.37 18.19 19.17
N ALA A 179 37.13 18.97 18.12
CA ALA A 179 38.15 19.78 17.46
C ALA A 179 38.73 20.84 18.41
N LEU A 180 37.86 21.54 19.16
CA LEU A 180 38.28 22.56 20.11
C LEU A 180 39.06 21.94 21.27
N THR A 181 38.62 20.80 21.81
CA THR A 181 39.35 20.09 22.87
C THR A 181 40.75 19.69 22.40
N ALA A 182 40.87 19.10 21.20
CA ALA A 182 42.17 18.72 20.64
C ALA A 182 43.07 19.93 20.37
N LEU A 183 42.53 21.01 19.79
CA LEU A 183 43.29 22.22 19.50
C LEU A 183 43.77 22.92 20.78
N VAL A 184 42.88 23.11 21.76
CA VAL A 184 43.21 23.72 23.06
C VAL A 184 44.23 22.85 23.79
N PHE A 185 44.10 21.52 23.73
CA PHE A 185 45.10 20.61 24.29
C PHE A 185 46.48 20.78 23.64
N ILE A 186 46.56 20.82 22.31
CA ILE A 186 47.84 21.03 21.60
C ILE A 186 48.46 22.38 21.97
N MET A 187 47.65 23.45 21.97
CA MET A 187 48.11 24.79 22.36
C MET A 187 48.61 24.83 23.81
N ALA A 188 47.95 24.10 24.72
CA ALA A 188 48.37 23.99 26.12
C ALA A 188 49.71 23.25 26.28
N GLN A 189 50.05 22.30 25.39
CA GLN A 189 51.36 21.64 25.41
C GLN A 189 52.46 22.50 24.78
N SER A 190 52.18 23.15 23.65
CA SER A 190 53.11 24.06 22.99
C SER A 190 52.35 25.04 22.11
N PHE A 191 52.47 26.33 22.44
CA PHE A 191 51.84 27.40 21.68
C PHE A 191 52.24 27.37 20.19
N TRP A 192 53.52 27.14 19.89
CA TRP A 192 54.05 27.10 18.52
C TRP A 192 53.50 25.93 17.69
N LEU A 193 53.48 24.72 18.26
CA LEU A 193 52.89 23.56 17.57
C LEU A 193 51.38 23.72 17.38
N GLY A 194 50.71 24.34 18.36
CA GLY A 194 49.29 24.71 18.26
C GLY A 194 49.01 25.73 17.16
N SER A 195 49.86 26.74 16.98
CA SER A 195 49.72 27.72 15.88
C SER A 195 49.89 27.07 14.51
N ILE A 196 50.83 26.12 14.35
CA ILE A 196 51.00 25.36 13.09
C ILE A 196 49.77 24.50 12.82
N ALA A 197 49.27 23.79 13.83
CA ALA A 197 48.05 23.00 13.72
C ALA A 197 46.86 23.88 13.29
N LEU A 198 46.68 25.04 13.93
CA LEU A 198 45.65 26.01 13.59
C LEU A 198 45.79 26.52 12.15
N LEU A 199 46.99 26.88 11.71
CA LEU A 199 47.24 27.35 10.34
C LEU A 199 46.84 26.31 9.30
N ILE A 200 47.19 25.04 9.52
CA ILE A 200 46.87 23.96 8.58
C ILE A 200 45.37 23.65 8.60
N VAL A 201 44.75 23.67 9.79
CA VAL A 201 43.30 23.54 9.94
C VAL A 201 42.55 24.65 9.18
N LEU A 202 43.00 25.89 9.30
CA LEU A 202 42.43 27.03 8.57
C LEU A 202 42.62 26.88 7.06
N ALA A 203 43.82 26.46 6.62
CA ALA A 203 44.07 26.18 5.21
C ALA A 203 43.14 25.09 4.66
N GLN A 204 42.93 24.00 5.41
CA GLN A 204 41.98 22.95 5.07
C GLN A 204 40.54 23.47 5.03
N ALA A 205 40.13 24.26 6.02
CA ALA A 205 38.79 24.84 6.11
C ALA A 205 38.46 25.80 4.96
N ILE A 206 39.46 26.43 4.33
CA ILE A 206 39.28 27.33 3.18
C ILE A 206 39.39 26.58 1.84
N ILE A 207 40.42 25.75 1.66
CA ILE A 207 40.72 25.10 0.38
C ILE A 207 39.67 24.02 0.05
N ILE A 208 39.27 23.21 1.04
CA ILE A 208 38.38 22.06 0.80
C ILE A 208 36.99 22.50 0.28
N PRO A 209 36.30 23.48 0.89
CA PRO A 209 35.00 23.92 0.39
C PRO A 209 35.05 24.47 -1.04
N ILE A 210 36.10 25.23 -1.39
CA ILE A 210 36.28 25.80 -2.74
C ILE A 210 36.36 24.69 -3.79
N LEU A 211 37.19 23.67 -3.54
CA LEU A 211 37.38 22.56 -4.48
C LEU A 211 36.14 21.66 -4.62
N ARG A 212 35.32 21.58 -3.57
CA ARG A 212 34.09 20.78 -3.58
C ARG A 212 32.91 21.45 -4.29
N ARG A 213 32.89 22.77 -4.49
CA ARG A 213 31.75 23.48 -5.14
C ARG A 213 31.31 22.83 -6.46
N GLU A 214 32.27 22.51 -7.33
CA GLU A 214 31.98 21.87 -8.62
C GLU A 214 31.49 20.42 -8.46
N GLN A 215 32.03 19.69 -7.47
CA GLN A 215 31.56 18.34 -7.16
C GLN A 215 30.09 18.36 -6.71
N LEU A 216 29.67 19.40 -5.97
CA LEU A 216 28.27 19.57 -5.55
C LEU A 216 27.36 19.86 -6.73
N ARG A 217 27.77 20.76 -7.62
CA ARG A 217 27.03 21.08 -8.85
C ARG A 217 26.79 19.82 -9.68
N LEU A 218 27.85 19.05 -9.96
CA LEU A 218 27.76 17.78 -10.70
C LEU A 218 26.91 16.74 -9.94
N GLY A 219 26.96 16.72 -8.61
CA GLY A 219 26.12 15.88 -7.77
C GLY A 219 24.62 16.17 -7.92
N ARG A 220 24.24 17.46 -7.97
CA ARG A 220 22.87 17.91 -8.23
C ARG A 220 22.41 17.56 -9.65
N GLU A 221 23.25 17.86 -10.65
CA GLU A 221 22.97 17.51 -12.05
C GLU A 221 22.75 16.00 -12.22
N ARG A 222 23.56 15.17 -11.55
CA ARG A 222 23.39 13.71 -11.51
C ARG A 222 22.03 13.31 -10.93
N GLN A 223 21.61 13.92 -9.82
CA GLN A 223 20.33 13.58 -9.17
C GLN A 223 19.13 13.95 -10.06
N ILE A 224 19.16 15.12 -10.70
CA ILE A 224 18.12 15.56 -11.65
C ILE A 224 18.06 14.62 -12.85
N ALA A 225 19.20 14.31 -13.47
CA ALA A 225 19.27 13.39 -14.60
C ALA A 225 18.76 11.98 -14.23
N SER A 226 19.07 11.51 -13.02
CA SER A 226 18.57 10.22 -12.50
C SER A 226 17.06 10.22 -12.30
N ARG A 227 16.46 11.31 -11.79
CA ARG A 227 15.00 11.44 -11.64
C ARG A 227 14.31 11.49 -13.00
N GLN A 228 14.85 12.25 -13.95
CA GLN A 228 14.31 12.32 -15.32
C GLN A 228 14.36 10.96 -16.03
N LEU A 229 15.42 10.18 -15.81
CA LEU A 229 15.51 8.80 -16.31
C LEU A 229 14.44 7.91 -15.67
N ALA A 230 14.29 7.95 -14.35
CA ALA A 230 13.28 7.16 -13.65
C ALA A 230 11.85 7.50 -14.09
N GLY A 231 11.51 8.78 -14.20
CA GLY A 231 10.19 9.23 -14.70
C GLY A 231 9.93 8.74 -16.12
N ARG A 232 10.93 8.82 -17.01
CA ARG A 232 10.81 8.33 -18.39
C ARG A 232 10.63 6.81 -18.45
N ILE A 233 11.32 6.05 -17.60
CA ILE A 233 11.13 4.59 -17.49
C ILE A 233 9.69 4.29 -17.06
N GLY A 234 9.15 5.02 -16.09
CA GLY A 234 7.74 4.88 -15.67
C GLY A 234 6.76 5.05 -16.84
N GLU A 235 6.90 6.15 -17.59
CA GLU A 235 6.06 6.41 -18.78
C GLU A 235 6.14 5.29 -19.83
N ILE A 236 7.33 4.74 -20.06
CA ILE A 236 7.55 3.68 -21.05
C ILE A 236 6.94 2.35 -20.59
N VAL A 237 7.03 2.03 -19.29
CA VAL A 237 6.45 0.81 -18.72
C VAL A 237 4.93 0.85 -18.82
N ASP A 238 4.31 1.98 -18.48
CA ASP A 238 2.87 2.18 -18.58
C ASP A 238 2.38 2.07 -20.03
N ALA A 239 3.18 2.56 -20.99
CA ALA A 239 2.90 2.48 -22.42
C ALA A 239 3.40 1.19 -23.10
N GLY A 240 3.89 0.20 -22.33
CA GLY A 240 4.58 -0.98 -22.84
C GLY A 240 3.83 -1.76 -23.92
N PRO A 241 2.56 -2.16 -23.69
CA PRO A 241 1.76 -2.86 -24.70
C PRO A 241 1.57 -2.06 -25.99
N MET A 242 1.41 -0.74 -25.89
CA MET A 242 1.29 0.14 -27.05
C MET A 242 2.61 0.20 -27.84
N ILE A 243 3.75 0.35 -27.15
CA ILE A 243 5.08 0.39 -27.76
C ILE A 243 5.39 -0.92 -28.49
N GLN A 244 5.06 -2.07 -27.87
CA GLN A 244 5.23 -3.39 -28.47
C GLN A 244 4.31 -3.59 -29.67
N GLY A 245 3.03 -3.23 -29.54
CA GLY A 245 2.03 -3.35 -30.61
C GLY A 245 2.36 -2.52 -31.86
N HIS A 246 3.07 -1.40 -31.70
CA HIS A 246 3.51 -0.54 -32.81
C HIS A 246 4.97 -0.79 -33.24
N GLY A 247 5.68 -1.76 -32.64
CA GLY A 247 7.07 -2.08 -32.99
C GLY A 247 8.10 -1.00 -32.67
N ALA A 248 7.79 -0.04 -31.79
CA ALA A 248 8.65 1.12 -31.49
C ALA A 248 9.78 0.83 -30.47
N THR A 249 9.99 -0.43 -30.09
CA THR A 249 10.91 -0.86 -29.02
C THR A 249 12.35 -0.33 -29.23
N ALA A 250 12.89 -0.43 -30.45
CA ALA A 250 14.27 -0.01 -30.72
C ALA A 250 14.48 1.52 -30.57
N TYR A 251 13.48 2.31 -30.97
CA TYR A 251 13.50 3.77 -30.78
C TYR A 251 13.54 4.15 -29.30
N VAL A 252 12.69 3.50 -28.50
CA VAL A 252 12.61 3.74 -27.06
C VAL A 252 13.88 3.28 -26.34
N GLN A 253 14.46 2.14 -26.74
CA GLN A 253 15.77 1.70 -26.22
C GLN A 253 16.88 2.71 -26.50
N SER A 254 16.88 3.37 -27.67
CA SER A 254 17.84 4.42 -28.01
C SER A 254 17.68 5.68 -27.14
N ASP A 255 16.45 6.13 -26.86
CA ASP A 255 16.18 7.23 -25.91
C ASP A 255 16.76 6.93 -24.51
N ILE A 256 16.52 5.72 -24.00
CA ILE A 256 17.07 5.27 -22.71
C ILE A 256 18.60 5.20 -22.74
N ALA A 257 19.19 4.67 -23.81
CA ALA A 257 20.65 4.60 -23.97
C ALA A 257 21.30 5.99 -23.92
N GLY A 258 20.71 6.99 -24.60
CA GLY A 258 21.20 8.37 -24.58
C GLY A 258 21.17 8.99 -23.17
N ARG A 259 20.10 8.74 -22.41
CA ARG A 259 19.97 9.23 -21.03
C ARG A 259 20.96 8.56 -20.08
N LEU A 260 21.20 7.26 -20.25
CA LEU A 260 22.23 6.53 -19.51
C LEU A 260 23.63 7.05 -19.83
N GLY A 261 23.94 7.37 -21.10
CA GLY A 261 25.19 7.98 -21.51
C GLY A 261 25.45 9.32 -20.81
N ARG A 262 24.47 10.24 -20.84
CA ARG A 262 24.57 11.51 -20.11
C ARG A 262 24.82 11.31 -18.62
N LEU A 263 24.15 10.34 -18.00
CA LEU A 263 24.35 10.02 -16.59
C LEU A 263 25.76 9.48 -16.30
N PHE A 264 26.31 8.67 -17.21
CA PHE A 264 27.69 8.18 -17.13
C PHE A 264 28.69 9.35 -17.18
N ASP A 265 28.56 10.28 -18.12
CA ASP A 265 29.47 11.43 -18.27
C ASP A 265 29.52 12.30 -17.01
N ILE A 266 28.35 12.58 -16.42
CA ILE A 266 28.25 13.34 -15.16
C ILE A 266 28.96 12.58 -14.03
N ARG A 267 28.73 11.26 -13.92
CA ARG A 267 29.39 10.42 -12.90
C ARG A 267 30.91 10.38 -13.09
N TYR A 268 31.37 10.29 -14.34
CA TYR A 268 32.80 10.29 -14.66
C TYR A 268 33.47 11.61 -14.26
N ALA A 269 32.88 12.76 -14.62
CA ALA A 269 33.36 14.07 -14.21
C ALA A 269 33.41 14.22 -12.67
N LEU A 270 32.38 13.71 -11.98
CA LEU A 270 32.30 13.70 -10.52
C LEU A 270 33.44 12.86 -9.91
N TYR A 271 33.70 11.65 -10.42
CA TYR A 271 34.79 10.80 -9.92
C TYR A 271 36.16 11.46 -10.09
N LYS A 272 36.43 12.05 -11.26
CA LYS A 272 37.69 12.76 -11.51
C LYS A 272 37.94 13.87 -10.48
N ARG A 273 36.91 14.67 -10.19
CA ARG A 273 36.97 15.73 -9.15
C ARG A 273 37.11 15.15 -7.75
N LYS A 274 36.30 14.14 -7.40
CA LYS A 274 36.31 13.48 -6.07
C LYS A 274 37.70 12.93 -5.72
N PHE A 275 38.35 12.24 -6.65
CA PHE A 275 39.67 11.67 -6.39
C PHE A 275 40.79 12.72 -6.36
N ALA A 276 40.70 13.80 -7.14
CA ALA A 276 41.62 14.92 -7.03
C ALA A 276 41.55 15.60 -5.65
N VAL A 277 40.34 15.82 -5.12
CA VAL A 277 40.14 16.35 -3.76
C VAL A 277 40.66 15.38 -2.69
N LYS A 278 40.39 14.07 -2.84
CA LYS A 278 40.89 13.04 -1.91
C LYS A 278 42.42 13.01 -1.86
N PHE A 279 43.08 13.12 -3.01
CA PHE A 279 44.54 13.18 -3.11
C PHE A 279 45.09 14.40 -2.35
N LEU A 280 44.55 15.60 -2.62
CA LEU A 280 44.99 16.82 -1.93
C LEU A 280 44.75 16.76 -0.41
N ASN A 281 43.61 16.22 0.01
CA ASN A 281 43.29 16.06 1.43
C ASN A 281 44.29 15.13 2.14
N ASN A 282 44.62 13.99 1.52
CA ASN A 282 45.60 13.06 2.06
C ASN A 282 47.00 13.68 2.13
N LEU A 283 47.39 14.47 1.13
CA LEU A 283 48.66 15.19 1.13
C LEU A 283 48.74 16.19 2.29
N LEU A 284 47.71 17.03 2.46
CA LEU A 284 47.66 17.99 3.57
C LEU A 284 47.68 17.32 4.95
N ALA A 285 47.03 16.16 5.10
CA ALA A 285 47.04 15.40 6.35
C ALA A 285 48.42 14.82 6.71
N GLN A 286 49.26 14.51 5.72
CA GLN A 286 50.61 13.97 5.94
C GLN A 286 51.69 15.05 6.14
N ILE A 287 51.46 16.26 5.63
CA ILE A 287 52.37 17.40 5.80
C ILE A 287 52.45 17.86 7.27
N THR A 288 51.36 17.77 8.03
CA THR A 288 51.35 18.25 9.42
C THR A 288 52.20 17.41 10.37
N PRO A 289 52.12 16.06 10.38
CA PRO A 289 53.06 15.23 11.14
C PRO A 289 54.51 15.50 10.78
N PHE A 290 54.83 15.78 9.51
CA PHE A 290 56.17 16.17 9.10
C PHE A 290 56.65 17.44 9.83
N PHE A 291 55.83 18.50 9.87
CA PHE A 291 56.17 19.71 10.63
C PHE A 291 56.26 19.45 12.14
N PHE A 292 55.42 18.58 12.68
CA PHE A 292 55.48 18.20 14.10
C PHE A 292 56.77 17.48 14.44
N TYR A 293 57.22 16.53 13.62
CA TYR A 293 58.51 15.86 13.83
C TYR A 293 59.69 16.83 13.64
N ALA A 294 59.68 17.67 12.60
CA ALA A 294 60.77 18.60 12.32
C ALA A 294 60.90 19.68 13.40
N ILE A 295 59.82 20.40 13.71
CA ILE A 295 59.82 21.55 14.63
C ILE A 295 59.72 21.08 16.08
N GLY A 296 58.85 20.11 16.36
CA GLY A 296 58.72 19.53 17.69
C GLY A 296 59.96 18.74 18.11
N GLY A 297 60.58 18.01 17.17
CA GLY A 297 61.88 17.37 17.39
C GLY A 297 63.00 18.38 17.66
N PHE A 298 63.04 19.50 16.91
CA PHE A 298 63.99 20.59 17.17
C PHE A 298 63.80 21.19 18.58
N PHE A 299 62.57 21.43 19.03
CA PHE A 299 62.31 21.91 20.40
C PHE A 299 62.61 20.88 21.47
N ALA A 300 62.46 19.58 21.16
CA ALA A 300 62.88 18.51 22.06
C ALA A 300 64.40 18.47 22.24
N LEU A 301 65.18 18.64 21.16
CA LEU A 301 66.64 18.76 21.24
C LEU A 301 67.10 19.97 22.06
N GLN A 302 66.32 21.06 22.10
CA GLN A 302 66.60 22.24 22.92
C GLN A 302 66.13 22.11 24.38
N GLY A 303 65.50 20.99 24.76
CA GLY A 303 64.92 20.80 26.09
C GLY A 303 63.70 21.69 26.39
N ARG A 304 63.10 22.32 25.37
CA ARG A 304 61.89 23.16 25.50
C ARG A 304 60.60 22.36 25.43
N LEU A 305 60.67 21.12 24.96
CA LEU A 305 59.54 20.20 24.79
C LEU A 305 59.98 18.80 25.21
N ASP A 306 59.14 18.10 25.96
CA ASP A 306 59.37 16.70 26.29
C ASP A 306 58.95 15.77 25.14
N ILE A 307 59.57 14.60 25.03
CA ILE A 307 59.25 13.59 24.02
C ILE A 307 57.79 13.10 24.21
N GLY A 308 57.32 12.93 25.45
CA GLY A 308 55.91 12.57 25.68
C GLY A 308 54.93 13.70 25.35
N GLN A 309 55.34 14.97 25.45
CA GLN A 309 54.52 16.08 24.96
C GLN A 309 54.39 16.05 23.44
N LEU A 310 55.48 15.74 22.73
CA LEU A 310 55.46 15.60 21.27
C LEU A 310 54.53 14.45 20.83
N VAL A 311 54.62 13.29 21.51
CA VAL A 311 53.75 12.13 21.24
C VAL A 311 52.28 12.48 21.49
N ALA A 312 51.96 13.16 22.59
CA ALA A 312 50.60 13.57 22.89
C ALA A 312 50.05 14.60 21.89
N VAL A 313 50.87 15.54 21.42
CA VAL A 313 50.49 16.49 20.36
C VAL A 313 50.20 15.78 19.04
N ILE A 314 51.02 14.79 18.64
CA ILE A 314 50.78 13.99 17.43
C ILE A 314 49.48 13.17 17.56
N ALA A 315 49.24 12.56 18.72
CA ALA A 315 48.03 11.80 19.00
C ALA A 315 46.77 12.69 18.93
N ALA A 316 46.79 13.86 19.57
CA ALA A 316 45.69 14.82 19.53
C ALA A 316 45.44 15.37 18.11
N TYR A 317 46.50 15.60 17.34
CA TYR A 317 46.36 16.06 15.96
C TYR A 317 45.76 15.00 15.03
N ARG A 318 46.06 13.71 15.21
CA ARG A 318 45.47 12.65 14.39
C ARG A 318 43.93 12.72 14.39
N ASP A 319 43.35 13.13 15.51
CA ASP A 319 41.90 13.19 15.70
C ASP A 319 41.29 14.54 15.28
N LEU A 320 42.11 15.54 14.90
CA LEU A 320 41.68 16.91 14.56
C LEU A 320 41.13 17.07 13.12
N PRO A 321 41.69 16.42 12.06
CA PRO A 321 41.16 16.56 10.70
C PRO A 321 39.76 15.98 10.48
N SER A 322 39.39 14.89 11.18
CA SER A 322 38.08 14.23 10.94
C SER A 322 36.91 15.14 11.30
N PRO A 323 36.87 15.78 12.49
CA PRO A 323 35.76 16.65 12.84
C PRO A 323 35.56 17.85 11.91
N ILE A 324 36.64 18.44 11.39
CA ILE A 324 36.55 19.55 10.44
C ILE A 324 35.92 19.08 9.13
N LYS A 325 36.38 17.93 8.62
CA LYS A 325 35.82 17.32 7.42
C LYS A 325 34.33 17.01 7.61
N GLU A 326 33.97 16.39 8.73
CA GLU A 326 32.58 16.04 9.04
C GLU A 326 31.69 17.27 9.23
N LEU A 327 32.23 18.39 9.72
CA LEU A 327 31.48 19.65 9.84
C LEU A 327 31.18 20.27 8.46
N ILE A 328 32.12 20.17 7.52
CA ILE A 328 31.91 20.58 6.12
C ILE A 328 30.85 19.66 5.47
N ASP A 329 30.95 18.35 5.70
CA ASP A 329 29.97 17.37 5.21
C ASP A 329 28.57 17.66 5.79
N TRP A 330 28.50 18.05 7.06
CA TRP A 330 27.27 18.46 7.74
C TRP A 330 26.67 19.75 7.15
N ASP A 331 27.47 20.80 6.87
CA ASP A 331 26.99 22.05 6.26
C ASP A 331 26.41 21.79 4.86
N GLN A 332 27.06 20.91 4.11
CA GLN A 332 26.56 20.46 2.82
C GLN A 332 25.21 19.73 2.96
N GLN A 333 25.14 18.75 3.85
CA GLN A 333 23.92 17.99 4.12
C GLN A 333 22.79 18.93 4.56
N ARG A 334 23.07 19.92 5.40
CA ARG A 334 22.13 20.97 5.80
C ARG A 334 21.53 21.67 4.59
N ASN A 335 22.37 22.17 3.68
CA ASN A 335 21.91 22.91 2.51
C ASN A 335 21.06 22.02 1.58
N ASP A 336 21.51 20.77 1.33
CA ASP A 336 20.79 19.83 0.47
C ASP A 336 19.43 19.43 1.07
N VAL A 337 19.37 19.17 2.38
CA VAL A 337 18.14 18.81 3.10
C VAL A 337 17.17 19.99 3.21
N THR A 338 17.69 21.22 3.39
CA THR A 338 16.85 22.43 3.44
C THR A 338 16.13 22.65 2.12
N ILE A 339 16.82 22.53 0.99
CA ILE A 339 16.21 22.64 -0.35
C ILE A 339 15.14 21.57 -0.57
N LYS A 340 15.44 20.31 -0.19
CA LYS A 340 14.46 19.22 -0.28
C LYS A 340 13.23 19.47 0.59
N TYR A 341 13.45 19.95 1.82
CA TYR A 341 12.36 20.30 2.73
C TYR A 341 11.48 21.40 2.12
N GLU A 342 12.08 22.49 1.62
CA GLU A 342 11.33 23.56 0.95
C GLU A 342 10.55 23.06 -0.26
N GLN A 343 11.14 22.18 -1.07
CA GLN A 343 10.48 21.57 -2.23
C GLN A 343 9.28 20.69 -1.82
N VAL A 344 9.44 19.85 -0.79
CA VAL A 344 8.34 19.01 -0.31
C VAL A 344 7.25 19.89 0.30
N ILE A 345 7.61 20.82 1.17
CA ILE A 345 6.64 21.68 1.85
C ILE A 345 5.89 22.59 0.87
N SER A 346 6.51 23.07 -0.20
CA SER A 346 5.82 23.89 -1.21
C SER A 346 4.75 23.11 -1.99
N GLN A 347 4.91 21.79 -2.15
CA GLN A 347 3.88 20.95 -2.76
C GLN A 347 2.74 20.60 -1.80
N PHE A 348 2.98 20.65 -0.48
CA PHE A 348 2.00 20.28 0.56
C PHE A 348 1.33 21.49 1.25
N ASN A 349 1.86 22.70 1.08
CA ASN A 349 1.25 23.95 1.53
C ASN A 349 0.36 24.52 0.42
N SER A 350 -0.90 24.10 0.37
CA SER A 350 -1.98 24.83 -0.31
C SER A 350 -2.58 25.83 0.69
N ASP A 351 -2.86 27.06 0.24
CA ASP A 351 -3.51 28.09 1.08
C ASP A 351 -4.98 27.75 1.37
N GLU A 352 -5.56 26.79 0.64
CA GLU A 352 -6.98 26.47 0.66
C GLU A 352 -7.29 25.05 1.16
N THR A 353 -6.86 24.72 2.38
CA THR A 353 -7.13 23.41 2.99
C THR A 353 -8.57 23.27 3.48
N LEU A 354 -9.12 22.06 3.36
CA LEU A 354 -10.40 21.69 3.96
C LEU A 354 -10.29 21.53 5.47
N VAL A 355 -11.33 21.96 6.18
CA VAL A 355 -11.55 21.64 7.59
C VAL A 355 -12.05 20.20 7.69
N LEU A 356 -11.33 19.35 8.42
CA LEU A 356 -11.68 17.92 8.52
C LEU A 356 -12.77 17.66 9.55
N GLU A 357 -12.59 18.16 10.76
CA GLU A 357 -13.38 17.81 11.96
C GLU A 357 -14.41 18.88 12.30
N GLU A 358 -15.51 18.46 12.93
CA GLU A 358 -16.55 19.33 13.49
C GLU A 358 -16.41 19.38 15.03
N GLU A 359 -16.22 20.58 15.62
CA GLU A 359 -15.95 20.69 17.07
C GLU A 359 -17.09 20.16 17.97
N ASN A 360 -18.34 20.26 17.52
CA ASN A 360 -19.54 19.95 18.31
C ASN A 360 -20.28 18.68 17.83
N GLY A 361 -19.61 17.82 17.05
CA GLY A 361 -20.23 16.69 16.38
C GLY A 361 -21.19 17.14 15.27
N VAL A 362 -21.69 16.18 14.48
CA VAL A 362 -22.54 16.48 13.32
C VAL A 362 -24.01 16.47 13.70
N ALA A 363 -24.63 17.64 13.74
CA ALA A 363 -26.09 17.76 13.83
C ALA A 363 -26.75 17.36 12.50
N ALA A 364 -27.75 16.48 12.58
CA ALA A 364 -28.59 16.11 11.45
C ALA A 364 -29.34 17.33 10.89
N LEU A 365 -29.59 17.36 9.58
CA LEU A 365 -30.46 18.38 8.99
C LEU A 365 -31.90 18.18 9.47
N PRO A 366 -32.70 19.26 9.53
CA PRO A 366 -34.13 19.17 9.76
C PRO A 366 -34.82 18.23 8.75
N ALA A 367 -35.94 17.63 9.17
CA ALA A 367 -36.72 16.70 8.37
C ALA A 367 -37.16 17.30 7.02
N THR A 368 -37.44 18.59 6.99
CA THR A 368 -37.78 19.34 5.78
C THR A 368 -36.81 20.50 5.57
N GLY A 369 -36.52 20.83 4.32
CA GLY A 369 -35.62 21.93 3.99
C GLY A 369 -35.49 22.15 2.49
N GLU A 370 -34.46 22.86 2.06
CA GLU A 370 -34.26 23.23 0.65
C GLU A 370 -32.80 23.07 0.24
N ILE A 371 -32.58 22.47 -0.94
CA ILE A 371 -31.29 22.52 -1.64
C ILE A 371 -31.43 23.50 -2.79
N ARG A 372 -30.58 24.53 -2.82
CA ARG A 372 -30.61 25.58 -3.84
C ARG A 372 -29.27 25.71 -4.56
N LEU A 373 -29.33 25.70 -5.88
CA LEU A 373 -28.21 25.99 -6.77
C LEU A 373 -28.44 27.37 -7.40
N GLU A 374 -27.46 28.26 -7.24
CA GLU A 374 -27.50 29.64 -7.72
C GLU A 374 -26.36 29.86 -8.71
N SER A 375 -26.68 29.82 -10.01
CA SER A 375 -25.76 30.08 -11.13
C SER A 375 -24.47 29.28 -11.04
N VAL A 376 -24.59 27.99 -10.71
CA VAL A 376 -23.44 27.11 -10.52
C VAL A 376 -22.78 26.82 -11.86
N GLN A 377 -21.49 27.10 -11.96
CA GLN A 377 -20.68 26.88 -13.16
C GLN A 377 -19.32 26.30 -12.77
N MET A 378 -18.76 25.45 -13.63
CA MET A 378 -17.42 24.91 -13.46
C MET A 378 -16.66 24.99 -14.77
N LEU A 379 -15.40 25.40 -14.70
CA LEU A 379 -14.47 25.49 -15.82
C LEU A 379 -13.33 24.48 -15.61
N ASP A 380 -12.72 24.03 -16.70
CA ASP A 380 -11.47 23.28 -16.65
C ASP A 380 -10.24 24.20 -16.47
N ASN A 381 -9.05 23.62 -16.33
CA ASN A 381 -7.80 24.36 -16.19
C ASN A 381 -7.42 25.21 -17.42
N ARG A 382 -8.11 25.04 -18.55
CA ARG A 382 -7.93 25.82 -19.78
C ARG A 382 -9.04 26.87 -19.97
N GLY A 383 -9.95 27.00 -19.01
CA GLY A 383 -11.07 27.94 -19.03
C GLY A 383 -12.27 27.47 -19.88
N GLN A 384 -12.32 26.21 -20.32
CA GLN A 384 -13.46 25.66 -21.04
C GLN A 384 -14.57 25.25 -20.06
N PRO A 385 -15.86 25.49 -20.38
CA PRO A 385 -16.95 25.15 -19.48
C PRO A 385 -17.15 23.63 -19.38
N LEU A 386 -16.99 23.10 -18.17
CA LEU A 386 -17.39 21.74 -17.79
C LEU A 386 -18.87 21.70 -17.42
N LEU A 387 -19.38 22.79 -16.84
CA LEU A 387 -20.80 23.01 -16.52
C LEU A 387 -21.13 24.47 -16.80
N THR A 388 -22.10 24.74 -17.68
CA THR A 388 -22.62 26.10 -17.88
C THR A 388 -23.48 26.54 -16.68
N PRO A 389 -23.68 27.84 -16.44
CA PRO A 389 -24.45 28.33 -15.29
C PRO A 389 -25.82 27.65 -15.16
N LEU A 390 -26.04 26.97 -14.03
CA LEU A 390 -27.26 26.23 -13.74
C LEU A 390 -27.86 26.69 -12.41
N SER A 391 -29.18 26.94 -12.40
CA SER A 391 -29.93 27.36 -11.20
C SER A 391 -31.22 26.57 -11.05
N PHE A 392 -31.44 25.98 -9.88
CA PHE A 392 -32.71 25.36 -9.50
C PHE A 392 -32.80 25.16 -7.98
N SER A 393 -33.99 24.83 -7.48
CA SER A 393 -34.22 24.49 -6.07
C SER A 393 -35.01 23.19 -5.94
N VAL A 394 -34.79 22.48 -4.84
CA VAL A 394 -35.42 21.20 -4.52
C VAL A 394 -35.79 21.20 -3.05
N GLN A 395 -37.04 20.82 -2.74
CA GLN A 395 -37.47 20.60 -1.37
C GLN A 395 -36.94 19.25 -0.86
N ARG A 396 -36.49 19.20 0.40
CA ARG A 396 -36.06 17.98 1.08
C ARG A 396 -37.19 17.45 1.98
N PRO A 397 -37.41 16.13 2.07
CA PRO A 397 -36.90 15.10 1.16
C PRO A 397 -37.52 15.24 -0.24
N GLY A 398 -36.88 14.68 -1.27
CA GLY A 398 -37.32 14.86 -2.66
C GLY A 398 -36.41 14.16 -3.67
N MET A 399 -36.87 14.02 -4.92
CA MET A 399 -36.12 13.32 -5.96
C MET A 399 -35.87 14.21 -7.18
N VAL A 400 -34.66 14.14 -7.72
CA VAL A 400 -34.25 14.79 -8.96
C VAL A 400 -33.59 13.77 -9.88
N ALA A 401 -34.06 13.68 -11.12
CA ALA A 401 -33.38 12.91 -12.15
C ALA A 401 -32.37 13.81 -12.89
N VAL A 402 -31.11 13.40 -12.94
CA VAL A 402 -30.07 14.08 -13.72
C VAL A 402 -29.69 13.19 -14.89
N VAL A 403 -30.11 13.58 -16.09
CA VAL A 403 -30.02 12.75 -17.30
C VAL A 403 -28.95 13.31 -18.22
N GLY A 404 -28.07 12.46 -18.74
CA GLY A 404 -27.10 12.87 -19.76
C GLY A 404 -26.07 11.82 -20.10
N PRO A 405 -25.32 12.02 -21.20
CA PRO A 405 -24.28 11.08 -21.61
C PRO A 405 -23.15 10.99 -20.57
N PRO A 406 -22.44 9.85 -20.50
CA PRO A 406 -21.28 9.69 -19.62
C PRO A 406 -20.19 10.73 -19.95
N GLY A 407 -19.49 11.22 -18.91
CA GLY A 407 -18.43 12.21 -19.05
C GLY A 407 -18.90 13.64 -19.37
N GLY A 408 -20.21 13.92 -19.36
CA GLY A 408 -20.78 15.26 -19.57
C GLY A 408 -21.05 16.05 -18.28
N GLY A 409 -21.82 17.14 -18.40
CA GLY A 409 -22.21 18.01 -17.29
C GLY A 409 -22.98 17.31 -16.17
N LYS A 410 -23.64 16.17 -16.46
CA LYS A 410 -24.24 15.26 -15.48
C LYS A 410 -23.25 14.87 -14.38
N ASN A 411 -22.07 14.35 -14.77
CA ASN A 411 -21.03 13.89 -13.84
C ASN A 411 -20.39 15.07 -13.10
N VAL A 412 -20.29 16.24 -13.76
CA VAL A 412 -19.80 17.47 -13.13
C VAL A 412 -20.76 17.93 -12.02
N LEU A 413 -22.06 18.00 -12.30
CA LEU A 413 -23.08 18.33 -11.31
C LEU A 413 -23.10 17.30 -10.16
N GLY A 414 -23.03 16.01 -10.49
CA GLY A 414 -22.92 14.94 -9.49
C GLY A 414 -21.72 15.13 -8.56
N ARG A 415 -20.54 15.43 -9.09
CA ARG A 415 -19.34 15.71 -8.28
C ARG A 415 -19.50 16.94 -7.40
N ILE A 416 -20.14 18.00 -7.90
CA ILE A 416 -20.39 19.20 -7.09
C ILE A 416 -21.33 18.87 -5.92
N LEU A 417 -22.47 18.24 -6.20
CA LEU A 417 -23.47 17.86 -5.18
C LEU A 417 -22.90 16.84 -4.18
N GLY A 418 -22.05 15.92 -4.64
CA GLY A 418 -21.32 14.95 -3.82
C GLY A 418 -20.11 15.54 -3.07
N ARG A 419 -19.87 16.85 -3.17
CA ARG A 419 -18.68 17.56 -2.64
C ARG A 419 -17.35 16.94 -3.07
N GLN A 420 -17.34 16.32 -4.24
CA GLN A 420 -16.15 15.84 -4.96
C GLN A 420 -15.57 16.91 -5.90
N ALA A 421 -16.27 18.03 -6.03
CA ALA A 421 -15.76 19.25 -6.63
C ALA A 421 -16.22 20.46 -5.80
N THR A 422 -15.27 21.27 -5.36
CA THR A 422 -15.44 22.48 -4.55
C THR A 422 -15.02 23.76 -5.29
N SER A 423 -14.26 23.64 -6.38
CA SER A 423 -13.78 24.76 -7.20
C SER A 423 -14.78 25.14 -8.30
N TYR A 424 -15.98 25.59 -7.92
CA TYR A 424 -17.03 26.07 -8.82
C TYR A 424 -17.40 27.54 -8.51
N THR A 425 -17.93 28.25 -9.52
CA THR A 425 -18.52 29.58 -9.34
C THR A 425 -20.04 29.46 -9.08
N GLY A 426 -20.64 30.46 -8.43
CA GLY A 426 -22.03 30.39 -7.95
C GLY A 426 -22.12 29.84 -6.52
N ARG A 427 -23.31 29.38 -6.11
CA ARG A 427 -23.53 28.83 -4.76
C ARG A 427 -24.37 27.56 -4.79
N VAL A 428 -24.00 26.60 -3.95
CA VAL A 428 -24.81 25.43 -3.62
C VAL A 428 -25.10 25.51 -2.13
N LEU A 429 -26.37 25.70 -1.79
CA LEU A 429 -26.84 25.89 -0.42
C LEU A 429 -27.67 24.68 -0.01
N ILE A 430 -27.38 24.11 1.16
CA ILE A 430 -28.19 23.09 1.81
C ILE A 430 -28.77 23.75 3.06
N ASP A 431 -30.08 24.01 3.06
CA ASP A 431 -30.78 24.77 4.12
C ASP A 431 -30.14 26.13 4.45
N GLY A 432 -29.58 26.79 3.44
CA GLY A 432 -28.89 28.07 3.57
C GLY A 432 -27.40 27.97 3.93
N GLU A 433 -26.89 26.77 4.27
CA GLU A 433 -25.46 26.53 4.52
C GLU A 433 -24.72 26.23 3.21
N PRO A 434 -23.63 26.96 2.87
CA PRO A 434 -22.86 26.68 1.66
C PRO A 434 -22.13 25.32 1.71
N LEU A 435 -22.38 24.45 0.72
CA LEU A 435 -21.78 23.11 0.65
C LEU A 435 -20.24 23.12 0.66
N ALA A 436 -19.64 24.07 -0.06
CA ALA A 436 -18.18 24.21 -0.11
C ALA A 436 -17.55 24.61 1.24
N ALA A 437 -18.32 25.23 2.15
CA ALA A 437 -17.84 25.70 3.45
C ALA A 437 -18.03 24.66 4.57
N MET A 438 -18.83 23.62 4.35
CA MET A 438 -19.01 22.52 5.31
C MET A 438 -17.67 21.82 5.59
N SER A 439 -17.47 21.32 6.81
CA SER A 439 -16.35 20.42 7.13
C SER A 439 -16.48 19.09 6.36
N VAL A 440 -15.36 18.36 6.24
CA VAL A 440 -15.36 17.01 5.63
C VAL A 440 -16.24 16.07 6.44
N GLU A 441 -16.14 16.11 7.77
CA GLU A 441 -16.95 15.29 8.67
C GLU A 441 -18.45 15.55 8.47
N ARG A 442 -18.90 16.81 8.51
CA ARG A 442 -20.31 17.19 8.31
C ARG A 442 -20.82 16.74 6.95
N ALA A 443 -20.13 17.08 5.87
CA ALA A 443 -20.55 16.70 4.52
C ALA A 443 -20.58 15.17 4.33
N SER A 444 -19.60 14.45 4.89
CA SER A 444 -19.53 12.99 4.77
C SER A 444 -20.66 12.25 5.49
N HIS A 445 -21.22 12.81 6.57
CA HIS A 445 -22.40 12.27 7.25
C HIS A 445 -23.68 12.55 6.47
N LEU A 446 -23.80 13.76 5.91
CA LEU A 446 -25.02 14.21 5.26
C LEU A 446 -25.20 13.66 3.83
N ILE A 447 -24.09 13.48 3.10
CA ILE A 447 -24.10 13.22 1.65
C ILE A 447 -23.48 11.86 1.32
N GLY A 448 -24.26 10.96 0.72
CA GLY A 448 -23.77 9.76 0.03
C GLY A 448 -23.51 10.06 -1.43
N TYR A 449 -22.32 9.74 -1.94
CA TYR A 449 -21.96 9.97 -3.34
C TYR A 449 -21.38 8.71 -3.98
N SER A 450 -21.85 8.39 -5.18
CA SER A 450 -21.26 7.38 -6.06
C SER A 450 -21.21 7.92 -7.49
N GLY A 451 -20.00 7.94 -8.06
CA GLY A 451 -19.74 8.40 -9.43
C GLY A 451 -19.86 7.28 -10.48
N ASP A 452 -19.40 7.57 -11.70
CA ASP A 452 -19.38 6.64 -12.84
C ASP A 452 -18.20 5.65 -12.80
N ASP A 453 -17.07 6.05 -12.24
CA ASP A 453 -15.90 5.20 -12.07
C ASP A 453 -15.92 4.49 -10.70
N PRO A 454 -15.77 3.16 -10.65
CA PRO A 454 -15.76 2.43 -9.38
C PRO A 454 -14.47 2.66 -8.60
N GLU A 455 -14.57 3.35 -7.47
CA GLU A 455 -13.46 3.67 -6.56
C GLU A 455 -13.31 2.62 -5.44
N ILE A 456 -12.90 1.39 -5.82
CA ILE A 456 -12.71 0.28 -4.86
C ILE A 456 -11.22 0.11 -4.52
N ILE A 457 -10.89 0.02 -3.24
CA ILE A 457 -9.54 -0.19 -2.73
C ILE A 457 -9.24 -1.68 -2.51
N ALA A 458 -7.96 -2.02 -2.40
CA ALA A 458 -7.53 -3.37 -2.08
C ALA A 458 -8.02 -3.80 -0.68
N GLY A 459 -8.47 -5.05 -0.57
CA GLY A 459 -9.14 -5.60 0.61
C GLY A 459 -10.42 -6.34 0.21
N SER A 460 -11.15 -6.83 1.22
CA SER A 460 -12.41 -7.53 0.98
C SER A 460 -13.50 -6.59 0.48
N MET A 461 -14.51 -7.13 -0.20
CA MET A 461 -15.72 -6.38 -0.56
C MET A 461 -16.41 -5.82 0.70
N ARG A 462 -16.42 -6.58 1.79
CA ARG A 462 -16.91 -6.15 3.09
C ARG A 462 -16.18 -4.93 3.63
N ASP A 463 -14.84 -4.92 3.57
CA ASP A 463 -14.02 -3.82 4.07
C ASP A 463 -14.32 -2.52 3.33
N ASN A 464 -14.50 -2.61 2.01
CA ASN A 464 -14.89 -1.49 1.15
C ASN A 464 -16.28 -0.97 1.53
N ILE A 465 -17.29 -1.85 1.54
CA ILE A 465 -18.67 -1.51 1.93
C ILE A 465 -18.73 -0.84 3.31
N LEU A 466 -17.96 -1.31 4.29
CA LEU A 466 -17.97 -0.78 5.65
C LEU A 466 -17.05 0.43 5.85
N LEU A 467 -16.19 0.76 4.89
CA LEU A 467 -15.23 1.86 4.99
C LEU A 467 -15.89 3.20 5.37
N PRO A 468 -17.05 3.60 4.82
CA PRO A 468 -17.72 4.85 5.17
C PRO A 468 -18.18 4.92 6.64
N LEU A 469 -18.28 3.78 7.33
CA LEU A 469 -18.66 3.70 8.74
C LEU A 469 -17.45 3.71 9.69
N ARG A 470 -16.22 3.63 9.19
CA ARG A 470 -14.99 3.58 10.01
C ARG A 470 -14.57 4.96 10.53
N ARG A 471 -15.49 5.63 11.24
CA ARG A 471 -15.34 7.01 11.73
C ARG A 471 -15.33 7.12 13.26
N ARG A 472 -15.79 6.09 13.99
CA ARG A 472 -15.76 6.07 15.44
C ARG A 472 -14.32 5.92 15.92
N ARG A 473 -13.83 6.88 16.70
CA ARG A 473 -12.53 6.75 17.37
C ARG A 473 -12.65 5.64 18.43
N PRO A 474 -11.80 4.61 18.40
CA PRO A 474 -11.89 3.52 19.37
C PRO A 474 -11.47 4.00 20.76
N ASP A 475 -12.13 3.46 21.79
CA ASP A 475 -11.80 3.77 23.17
C ASP A 475 -10.39 3.27 23.51
N LEU A 476 -9.56 4.18 24.01
CA LEU A 476 -8.24 3.83 24.51
C LEU A 476 -8.42 3.10 25.83
N LYS A 477 -8.19 1.78 25.85
CA LYS A 477 -8.25 0.96 27.08
C LYS A 477 -7.32 1.56 28.14
N THR A 478 -7.91 2.23 29.12
CA THR A 478 -7.23 2.76 30.32
C THR A 478 -7.27 1.76 31.48
N GLU A 479 -8.24 0.84 31.46
CA GLU A 479 -8.49 -0.14 32.52
C GLU A 479 -8.29 -1.58 32.00
N GLY A 480 -7.56 -2.39 32.77
CA GLY A 480 -7.07 -3.71 32.37
C GLY A 480 -5.68 -3.60 31.74
N GLY A 481 -4.65 -4.06 32.46
CA GLY A 481 -3.23 -3.83 32.16
C GLY A 481 -2.89 -3.90 30.67
N VAL A 482 -2.52 -2.75 30.11
CA VAL A 482 -2.03 -2.64 28.73
C VAL A 482 -0.78 -3.50 28.59
N SER A 483 -0.71 -4.34 27.57
CA SER A 483 0.46 -5.17 27.38
C SER A 483 1.72 -4.29 27.18
N PRO A 484 2.91 -4.69 27.66
CA PRO A 484 4.15 -3.93 27.43
C PRO A 484 4.42 -3.51 25.97
N PRO A 485 4.09 -4.30 24.91
CA PRO A 485 4.21 -3.85 23.53
C PRO A 485 3.19 -2.77 23.14
N GLU A 486 1.94 -2.88 23.57
CA GLU A 486 0.90 -1.87 23.29
C GLU A 486 1.22 -0.54 23.96
N HIS A 487 1.68 -0.56 25.21
CA HIS A 487 2.08 0.65 25.92
C HIS A 487 3.26 1.33 25.21
N ARG A 488 4.26 0.55 24.77
CA ARG A 488 5.39 1.07 23.99
C ARG A 488 4.93 1.69 22.67
N ARG A 489 4.03 1.03 21.93
CA ARG A 489 3.43 1.57 20.70
C ARG A 489 2.72 2.89 20.95
N PHE A 490 1.89 2.95 21.99
CA PHE A 490 1.13 4.15 22.36
C PHE A 490 2.06 5.32 22.70
N VAL A 491 3.01 5.13 23.63
CA VAL A 491 3.98 6.17 24.02
C VAL A 491 4.77 6.65 22.81
N GLU A 492 5.23 5.74 21.96
CA GLU A 492 6.00 6.09 20.78
C GLU A 492 5.12 6.84 19.77
N ALA A 493 3.87 6.41 19.51
CA ALA A 493 2.93 7.14 18.64
C ALA A 493 2.72 8.59 19.08
N ILE A 494 2.50 8.84 20.38
CA ILE A 494 2.37 10.20 20.93
C ILE A 494 3.67 11.00 20.74
N ARG A 495 4.83 10.39 21.01
CA ARG A 495 6.14 11.05 20.85
C ARG A 495 6.45 11.42 19.40
N SER A 496 6.00 10.64 18.41
CA SER A 496 6.06 11.03 16.99
C SER A 496 4.87 11.84 16.51
N GLY A 497 3.83 12.05 17.33
CA GLY A 497 2.61 12.76 16.92
C GLY A 497 1.79 12.03 15.87
N ASN A 498 1.87 10.71 15.86
CA ASN A 498 1.01 9.86 15.04
C ASN A 498 -0.30 9.58 15.78
N SER A 499 -1.27 8.97 15.06
CA SER A 499 -2.49 8.45 15.68
C SER A 499 -2.17 7.49 16.84
N PRO A 500 -2.71 7.73 18.04
CA PRO A 500 -2.57 6.82 19.18
C PRO A 500 -3.48 5.60 19.09
N PHE A 501 -4.44 5.60 18.16
CA PHE A 501 -5.49 4.59 18.06
C PHE A 501 -4.99 3.31 17.36
N PRO A 502 -5.36 2.12 17.85
CA PRO A 502 -5.01 0.87 17.17
C PRO A 502 -5.79 0.74 15.87
N PHE A 503 -5.10 0.35 14.80
CA PHE A 503 -5.74 0.08 13.50
C PHE A 503 -6.72 -1.10 13.57
N GLU A 504 -6.37 -2.16 14.30
CA GLU A 504 -7.18 -3.39 14.44
C GLU A 504 -8.36 -3.26 15.42
N ALA A 505 -8.53 -2.08 16.04
CA ALA A 505 -9.70 -1.82 16.89
C ALA A 505 -10.97 -1.71 16.04
N ASP A 506 -12.13 -1.76 16.69
CA ASP A 506 -13.40 -1.51 16.00
C ASP A 506 -13.58 0.00 15.78
N TRP A 507 -13.56 0.42 14.51
CA TRP A 507 -13.78 1.80 14.07
C TRP A 507 -15.23 2.05 13.62
N THR A 508 -16.06 1.02 13.62
CA THR A 508 -17.40 1.07 13.05
C THR A 508 -18.34 1.91 13.92
N ASP A 509 -18.97 2.89 13.29
CA ASP A 509 -20.01 3.71 13.90
C ASP A 509 -21.39 3.08 13.71
N TYR A 510 -21.78 2.22 14.66
CA TYR A 510 -23.10 1.56 14.69
C TYR A 510 -24.23 2.56 15.03
N GLU A 511 -24.00 3.44 16.01
CA GLU A 511 -25.00 4.41 16.48
C GLU A 511 -25.38 5.40 15.39
N GLY A 512 -24.40 5.93 14.64
CA GLY A 512 -24.65 6.90 13.58
C GLY A 512 -25.43 6.36 12.38
N VAL A 513 -25.66 5.04 12.30
CA VAL A 513 -26.56 4.43 11.31
C VAL A 513 -27.79 3.77 11.95
N GLY A 514 -27.95 3.89 13.27
CA GLY A 514 -29.09 3.37 14.01
C GLY A 514 -29.14 1.84 14.13
N VAL A 515 -27.98 1.17 14.12
CA VAL A 515 -27.89 -0.28 14.37
C VAL A 515 -27.25 -0.55 15.72
N ALA A 516 -27.67 -1.62 16.41
CA ALA A 516 -27.18 -1.96 17.74
C ALA A 516 -25.86 -2.72 17.71
N ASP A 517 -25.64 -3.57 16.69
CA ASP A 517 -24.50 -4.47 16.62
C ASP A 517 -24.09 -4.84 15.18
N ALA A 518 -23.05 -5.67 15.08
CA ALA A 518 -22.54 -6.17 13.81
C ALA A 518 -23.50 -7.10 13.05
N ALA A 519 -24.49 -7.69 13.72
CA ALA A 519 -25.48 -8.55 13.08
C ALA A 519 -26.54 -7.72 12.36
N GLU A 520 -27.07 -6.67 12.99
CA GLU A 520 -27.96 -5.70 12.35
C GLU A 520 -27.27 -4.98 11.19
N LEU A 521 -25.98 -4.63 11.35
CA LEU A 521 -25.20 -4.05 10.26
C LEU A 521 -25.07 -5.01 9.06
N ALA A 522 -24.87 -6.31 9.30
CA ALA A 522 -24.80 -7.31 8.24
C ALA A 522 -26.15 -7.45 7.51
N ALA A 523 -27.26 -7.37 8.23
CA ALA A 523 -28.61 -7.37 7.64
C ALA A 523 -28.82 -6.14 6.74
N ARG A 524 -28.35 -4.96 7.16
CA ARG A 524 -28.41 -3.74 6.34
C ARG A 524 -27.57 -3.82 5.07
N VAL A 525 -26.37 -4.41 5.14
CA VAL A 525 -25.55 -4.66 3.95
C VAL A 525 -26.29 -5.56 2.96
N HIS A 526 -26.95 -6.60 3.47
CA HIS A 526 -27.77 -7.50 2.65
C HIS A 526 -28.93 -6.76 1.98
N GLU A 527 -29.70 -5.97 2.74
CA GLU A 527 -30.79 -5.15 2.21
C GLU A 527 -30.32 -4.20 1.08
N LEU A 528 -29.22 -3.50 1.28
CA LEU A 528 -28.68 -2.57 0.28
C LEU A 528 -28.21 -3.27 -1.00
N LEU A 529 -27.55 -4.41 -0.88
CA LEU A 529 -27.16 -5.21 -2.05
C LEU A 529 -28.39 -5.76 -2.79
N ASP A 530 -29.49 -6.01 -2.07
CA ASP A 530 -30.77 -6.43 -2.65
C ASP A 530 -31.48 -5.30 -3.41
N VAL A 531 -31.41 -4.06 -2.91
CA VAL A 531 -31.88 -2.86 -3.64
C VAL A 531 -31.27 -2.84 -5.05
N PHE A 532 -29.97 -3.10 -5.16
CA PHE A 532 -29.24 -3.17 -6.44
C PHE A 532 -29.34 -4.53 -7.16
N GLY A 533 -30.08 -5.49 -6.60
CA GLY A 533 -30.29 -6.82 -7.17
C GLY A 533 -29.01 -7.66 -7.28
N CYS A 534 -28.05 -7.45 -6.38
CA CYS A 534 -26.72 -8.09 -6.39
C CYS A 534 -26.54 -9.17 -5.31
N THR A 535 -27.60 -9.46 -4.56
CA THR A 535 -27.60 -10.45 -3.46
C THR A 535 -27.15 -11.83 -3.94
N GLN A 536 -27.64 -12.27 -5.08
CA GLN A 536 -27.34 -13.59 -5.64
C GLN A 536 -25.86 -13.73 -5.99
N GLU A 537 -25.25 -12.71 -6.59
CA GLU A 537 -23.83 -12.69 -6.95
C GLU A 537 -22.93 -12.85 -5.72
N VAL A 538 -23.32 -12.28 -4.57
CA VAL A 538 -22.57 -12.46 -3.32
C VAL A 538 -22.63 -13.91 -2.84
N TYR A 539 -23.81 -14.53 -2.88
CA TYR A 539 -23.93 -15.96 -2.58
C TYR A 539 -23.14 -16.83 -3.56
N GLU A 540 -23.11 -16.48 -4.84
CA GLU A 540 -22.33 -17.20 -5.85
C GLU A 540 -20.83 -17.09 -5.62
N LEU A 541 -20.33 -15.92 -5.20
CA LEU A 541 -18.94 -15.73 -4.78
C LEU A 541 -18.63 -16.59 -3.55
N GLY A 542 -19.52 -16.58 -2.53
CA GLY A 542 -19.38 -17.44 -1.36
C GLY A 542 -19.33 -18.94 -1.73
N LEU A 543 -20.18 -19.36 -2.66
CA LEU A 543 -20.20 -20.74 -3.18
C LEU A 543 -18.94 -21.08 -3.97
N GLY A 544 -18.39 -20.13 -4.71
CA GLY A 544 -17.16 -20.27 -5.49
C GLY A 544 -15.88 -20.28 -4.64
N GLY A 545 -15.94 -19.74 -3.42
CA GLY A 545 -14.81 -19.70 -2.49
C GLY A 545 -14.24 -21.09 -2.21
N LYS A 546 -12.91 -21.22 -2.26
CA LYS A 546 -12.21 -22.48 -1.95
C LYS A 546 -12.04 -22.67 -0.45
N VAL A 547 -12.25 -23.89 0.03
CA VAL A 547 -12.00 -24.24 1.44
C VAL A 547 -10.52 -24.53 1.63
N MET A 548 -9.81 -23.70 2.41
CA MET A 548 -8.38 -23.83 2.66
C MET A 548 -8.09 -24.16 4.13
N ARG A 549 -6.97 -24.82 4.42
CA ARG A 549 -6.53 -25.08 5.81
C ARG A 549 -5.99 -23.78 6.47
N PRO A 550 -6.13 -23.60 7.79
CA PRO A 550 -6.87 -24.46 8.74
C PRO A 550 -8.38 -24.21 8.67
N VAL A 551 -9.16 -25.30 8.71
CA VAL A 551 -10.63 -25.24 8.81
C VAL A 551 -11.02 -25.53 10.26
N SER A 552 -11.84 -24.70 10.87
CA SER A 552 -12.32 -24.95 12.24
C SER A 552 -13.24 -26.17 12.30
N GLU A 553 -13.25 -26.90 13.42
CA GLU A 553 -14.14 -28.06 13.61
C GLU A 553 -15.62 -27.69 13.41
N GLN A 554 -16.02 -26.49 13.87
CA GLN A 554 -17.38 -25.97 13.67
C GLN A 554 -17.71 -25.73 12.19
N ALA A 555 -16.76 -25.26 11.39
CA ALA A 555 -16.97 -25.07 9.95
C ALA A 555 -17.08 -26.43 9.22
N ILE A 556 -16.30 -27.42 9.65
CA ILE A 556 -16.37 -28.80 9.12
C ILE A 556 -17.76 -29.39 9.35
N GLU A 557 -18.27 -29.34 10.58
CA GLU A 557 -19.58 -29.88 10.94
C GLU A 557 -20.71 -29.17 10.17
N ARG A 558 -20.64 -27.84 10.02
CA ARG A 558 -21.61 -27.06 9.26
C ARG A 558 -21.64 -27.44 7.78
N ILE A 559 -20.48 -27.60 7.13
CA ILE A 559 -20.40 -27.98 5.71
C ILE A 559 -20.97 -29.39 5.50
N ILE A 560 -20.63 -30.34 6.36
CA ILE A 560 -21.14 -31.72 6.28
C ILE A 560 -22.66 -31.76 6.51
N THR A 561 -23.15 -31.00 7.49
CA THR A 561 -24.58 -30.88 7.75
C THR A 561 -25.31 -30.27 6.56
N ALA A 562 -24.79 -29.16 6.02
CA ALA A 562 -25.33 -28.51 4.82
C ALA A 562 -25.37 -29.45 3.62
N ARG A 563 -24.30 -30.22 3.39
CA ARG A 563 -24.22 -31.22 2.32
C ARG A 563 -25.37 -32.23 2.41
N ARG A 564 -25.66 -32.75 3.62
CA ARG A 564 -26.78 -33.69 3.84
C ARG A 564 -28.14 -33.05 3.52
N VAL A 565 -28.33 -31.78 3.89
CA VAL A 565 -29.56 -31.03 3.57
C VAL A 565 -29.71 -30.81 2.07
N VAL A 566 -28.63 -30.40 1.38
CA VAL A 566 -28.61 -30.22 -0.08
C VAL A 566 -28.92 -31.54 -0.79
N ALA A 567 -28.30 -32.64 -0.37
CA ALA A 567 -28.57 -33.97 -0.92
C ALA A 567 -30.03 -34.40 -0.75
N ALA A 568 -30.63 -34.14 0.42
CA ALA A 568 -32.04 -34.44 0.68
C ALA A 568 -32.98 -33.64 -0.23
N GLU A 569 -32.69 -32.35 -0.47
CA GLU A 569 -33.53 -31.53 -1.37
C GLU A 569 -33.42 -31.91 -2.83
N LEU A 570 -32.21 -32.24 -3.29
CA LEU A 570 -32.01 -32.76 -4.65
C LEU A 570 -32.79 -34.06 -4.86
N ALA A 571 -32.83 -34.95 -3.85
CA ALA A 571 -33.64 -36.17 -3.90
C ALA A 571 -35.15 -35.89 -3.92
N ARG A 572 -35.64 -34.87 -3.19
CA ARG A 572 -37.07 -34.51 -3.11
C ARG A 572 -37.65 -34.01 -4.44
N ILE A 573 -36.88 -33.23 -5.21
CA ILE A 573 -37.37 -32.52 -6.40
C ILE A 573 -37.59 -33.46 -7.61
N LYS A 574 -37.26 -34.76 -7.52
CA LYS A 574 -37.36 -35.76 -8.61
C LYS A 574 -36.63 -35.34 -9.91
N GLN A 575 -35.72 -34.39 -9.86
CA GLN A 575 -34.84 -33.98 -10.97
C GLN A 575 -33.51 -34.76 -10.89
N GLY A 576 -33.61 -36.09 -10.84
CA GLY A 576 -32.52 -37.03 -10.51
C GLY A 576 -31.28 -37.01 -11.41
N ASP A 577 -31.29 -36.22 -12.48
CA ASP A 577 -30.18 -36.11 -13.44
C ASP A 577 -29.41 -34.78 -13.34
N LEU A 578 -29.74 -33.91 -12.37
CA LEU A 578 -29.06 -32.61 -12.22
C LEU A 578 -27.64 -32.72 -11.66
N ILE A 579 -27.41 -33.64 -10.72
CA ILE A 579 -26.11 -33.88 -10.11
C ILE A 579 -25.84 -35.37 -10.11
N GLU A 580 -24.69 -35.75 -10.64
CA GLU A 580 -24.15 -37.10 -10.49
C GLU A 580 -23.26 -37.16 -9.24
N PRO A 581 -23.70 -37.83 -8.16
CA PRO A 581 -22.97 -37.83 -6.89
C PRO A 581 -21.66 -38.62 -6.99
N PHE A 582 -20.67 -38.24 -6.18
CA PHE A 582 -19.43 -38.99 -6.02
C PHE A 582 -19.67 -40.26 -5.19
N VAL A 583 -19.48 -41.41 -5.82
CA VAL A 583 -19.59 -42.73 -5.19
C VAL A 583 -18.33 -43.52 -5.51
N LEU A 584 -17.69 -44.12 -4.49
CA LEU A 584 -16.35 -44.68 -4.59
C LEU A 584 -16.23 -45.82 -5.63
N ASP A 585 -17.25 -46.66 -5.74
CA ASP A 585 -17.30 -47.83 -6.62
C ASP A 585 -17.98 -47.57 -7.97
N ARG A 586 -18.38 -46.30 -8.24
CA ARG A 586 -19.04 -45.90 -9.48
C ARG A 586 -18.20 -44.91 -10.29
N TYR A 587 -18.24 -45.06 -11.61
CA TYR A 587 -17.70 -44.08 -12.54
C TYR A 587 -18.69 -42.91 -12.68
N ASN A 588 -18.21 -41.67 -12.53
CA ASN A 588 -19.02 -40.46 -12.69
C ASN A 588 -18.84 -39.92 -14.12
N ARG A 589 -19.85 -40.03 -14.97
CA ARG A 589 -19.75 -39.64 -16.39
C ARG A 589 -19.63 -38.14 -16.59
N ASN A 590 -20.07 -37.33 -15.63
CA ASN A 590 -19.94 -35.87 -15.67
C ASN A 590 -18.61 -35.35 -15.08
N ALA A 591 -17.73 -36.22 -14.58
CA ALA A 591 -16.40 -35.87 -14.11
C ALA A 591 -15.32 -36.28 -15.14
N PRO A 592 -14.19 -35.55 -15.22
CA PRO A 592 -13.10 -35.92 -16.11
C PRO A 592 -12.49 -37.26 -15.70
N ILE A 593 -11.85 -37.94 -16.67
CA ILE A 593 -11.20 -39.25 -16.42
C ILE A 593 -10.21 -39.16 -15.25
N ILE A 594 -9.44 -38.08 -15.14
CA ILE A 594 -8.48 -37.89 -14.04
C ILE A 594 -9.14 -37.80 -12.66
N GLU A 595 -10.29 -37.14 -12.56
CA GLU A 595 -11.01 -37.03 -11.30
C GLU A 595 -11.65 -38.38 -10.93
N ASN A 596 -12.10 -39.15 -11.93
CA ASN A 596 -12.50 -40.53 -11.73
C ASN A 596 -11.32 -41.45 -11.36
N LEU A 597 -10.10 -41.15 -11.78
CA LEU A 597 -8.92 -41.93 -11.44
C LEU A 597 -8.44 -41.63 -10.01
N ILE A 598 -8.26 -40.35 -9.67
CA ILE A 598 -7.73 -39.93 -8.36
C ILE A 598 -8.81 -40.00 -7.28
N PHE A 599 -10.04 -39.62 -7.61
CA PHE A 599 -11.19 -39.55 -6.70
C PHE A 599 -10.89 -38.72 -5.42
N GLY A 600 -10.35 -37.52 -5.65
CA GLY A 600 -9.95 -36.59 -4.61
C GLY A 600 -9.68 -35.19 -5.17
N THR A 601 -9.75 -34.18 -4.31
CA THR A 601 -9.33 -32.83 -4.66
C THR A 601 -7.81 -32.74 -4.68
N ARG A 602 -7.27 -32.11 -5.73
CA ARG A 602 -5.84 -31.84 -5.86
C ARG A 602 -5.55 -30.47 -5.25
N THR A 603 -4.70 -30.43 -4.25
CA THR A 603 -4.32 -29.17 -3.55
C THR A 603 -3.12 -28.51 -4.24
N THR A 604 -2.31 -29.28 -4.98
CA THR A 604 -1.15 -28.83 -5.75
C THR A 604 -1.26 -29.26 -7.21
N THR A 605 -0.38 -28.72 -8.06
CA THR A 605 -0.31 -29.05 -9.49
C THR A 605 0.40 -30.38 -9.78
N ARG A 606 0.85 -31.12 -8.76
CA ARG A 606 1.64 -32.36 -8.90
C ARG A 606 0.89 -33.47 -9.64
N PHE A 607 -0.43 -33.55 -9.43
CA PHE A 607 -1.30 -34.57 -10.03
C PHE A 607 -2.31 -33.98 -11.03
N ASP A 608 -1.94 -32.90 -11.71
CA ASP A 608 -2.71 -32.35 -12.82
C ASP A 608 -2.64 -33.24 -14.06
N SER A 609 -3.54 -33.05 -15.02
CA SER A 609 -3.60 -33.92 -16.22
C SER A 609 -2.28 -33.95 -16.98
N ALA A 610 -1.60 -32.80 -17.08
CA ALA A 610 -0.31 -32.67 -17.75
C ALA A 610 0.87 -33.20 -16.93
N THR A 611 0.75 -33.30 -15.61
CA THR A 611 1.86 -33.62 -14.70
C THR A 611 1.78 -35.01 -14.10
N LEU A 612 0.60 -35.63 -14.08
CA LEU A 612 0.35 -36.94 -13.48
C LEU A 612 1.34 -38.01 -13.95
N LEU A 613 1.70 -38.04 -15.23
CA LEU A 613 2.63 -39.02 -15.79
C LEU A 613 4.12 -38.71 -15.55
N PHE A 614 4.46 -37.55 -14.99
CA PHE A 614 5.81 -37.30 -14.50
C PHE A 614 6.07 -38.00 -13.17
N GLU A 615 5.01 -38.29 -12.40
CA GLU A 615 5.11 -38.98 -11.12
C GLU A 615 5.33 -40.49 -11.34
N PRO A 616 6.48 -41.06 -10.93
CA PRO A 616 6.78 -42.48 -11.14
C PRO A 616 5.73 -43.41 -10.53
N TYR A 617 5.17 -42.99 -9.39
CA TYR A 617 4.09 -43.68 -8.71
C TYR A 617 2.83 -43.80 -9.58
N ALA A 618 2.30 -42.69 -10.09
CA ALA A 618 1.09 -42.69 -10.91
C ALA A 618 1.32 -43.43 -12.25
N GLN A 619 2.51 -43.29 -12.84
CA GLN A 619 2.90 -44.04 -14.02
C GLN A 619 2.90 -45.56 -13.77
N SER A 620 3.38 -46.01 -12.61
CA SER A 620 3.39 -47.43 -12.26
C SER A 620 1.98 -48.02 -12.16
N ILE A 621 1.02 -47.27 -11.60
CA ILE A 621 -0.39 -47.69 -11.50
C ILE A 621 -1.04 -47.76 -12.88
N LEU A 622 -0.87 -46.72 -13.69
CA LEU A 622 -1.44 -46.69 -15.04
C LEU A 622 -0.87 -47.84 -15.90
N LYS A 623 0.41 -48.18 -15.74
CA LYS A 623 1.01 -49.35 -16.41
C LYS A 623 0.49 -50.68 -15.86
N ALA A 624 0.36 -50.82 -14.54
CA ALA A 624 -0.14 -52.04 -13.90
C ALA A 624 -1.59 -52.35 -14.31
N GLU A 625 -2.44 -51.33 -14.46
CA GLU A 625 -3.82 -51.47 -14.98
C GLU A 625 -3.91 -51.39 -16.52
N SER A 626 -2.74 -51.32 -17.17
CA SER A 626 -2.49 -51.20 -18.61
C SER A 626 -3.18 -50.01 -19.31
N LEU A 627 -3.50 -48.95 -18.57
CA LEU A 627 -4.31 -47.80 -18.99
C LEU A 627 -3.59 -46.84 -19.95
N VAL A 628 -2.25 -46.84 -20.01
CA VAL A 628 -1.47 -45.87 -20.79
C VAL A 628 -1.83 -45.90 -22.29
N GLU A 629 -1.71 -47.07 -22.93
CA GLU A 629 -1.98 -47.25 -24.36
C GLU A 629 -3.45 -46.90 -24.73
N PRO A 630 -4.49 -47.41 -24.04
CA PRO A 630 -5.88 -47.00 -24.29
C PRO A 630 -6.14 -45.49 -24.15
N LEU A 631 -5.50 -44.83 -23.19
CA LEU A 631 -5.65 -43.39 -23.00
C LEU A 631 -4.90 -42.61 -24.08
N ALA A 632 -3.73 -43.08 -24.52
CA ALA A 632 -3.00 -42.48 -25.63
C ALA A 632 -3.78 -42.61 -26.95
N GLU A 633 -4.35 -43.78 -27.24
CA GLU A 633 -5.24 -43.99 -28.40
C GLU A 633 -6.47 -43.09 -28.34
N MET A 634 -7.08 -42.95 -27.16
CA MET A 634 -8.19 -42.03 -26.94
C MET A 634 -7.77 -40.59 -27.23
N GLY A 635 -6.62 -40.15 -26.71
CA GLY A 635 -6.04 -38.83 -26.97
C GLY A 635 -5.84 -38.58 -28.46
N GLY A 636 -5.31 -39.57 -29.20
CA GLY A 636 -5.13 -39.47 -30.65
C GLY A 636 -6.45 -39.30 -31.41
N ARG A 637 -7.51 -40.01 -31.00
CA ARG A 637 -8.86 -39.84 -31.57
C ARG A 637 -9.43 -38.46 -31.25
N ILE A 638 -9.26 -37.97 -30.01
CA ILE A 638 -9.68 -36.61 -29.62
C ILE A 638 -8.98 -35.58 -30.53
N VAL A 639 -7.66 -35.68 -30.69
CA VAL A 639 -6.88 -34.79 -31.57
C VAL A 639 -7.42 -34.81 -33.00
N ALA A 640 -7.58 -36.00 -33.59
CA ALA A 640 -8.06 -36.14 -34.96
C ALA A 640 -9.44 -35.50 -35.14
N THR A 641 -10.40 -35.81 -34.26
CA THR A 641 -11.77 -35.31 -34.38
C THR A 641 -11.88 -33.81 -34.07
N VAL A 642 -11.17 -33.30 -33.07
CA VAL A 642 -11.22 -31.87 -32.71
C VAL A 642 -10.54 -31.03 -33.79
N VAL A 643 -9.37 -31.42 -34.29
CA VAL A 643 -8.70 -30.69 -35.37
C VAL A 643 -9.55 -30.68 -36.64
N GLU A 644 -10.24 -31.79 -36.96
CA GLU A 644 -11.17 -31.86 -38.09
C GLU A 644 -12.38 -30.94 -37.90
N ILE A 645 -13.04 -30.97 -36.74
CA ILE A 645 -14.24 -30.15 -36.46
C ILE A 645 -13.94 -28.65 -36.55
N PHE A 646 -12.75 -28.23 -36.12
CA PHE A 646 -12.35 -26.83 -36.05
C PHE A 646 -11.45 -26.39 -37.22
N ALA A 647 -11.26 -27.24 -38.22
CA ALA A 647 -10.49 -26.91 -39.41
C ALA A 647 -11.07 -25.68 -40.13
N GLY A 648 -10.24 -24.65 -40.31
CA GLY A 648 -10.63 -23.42 -41.03
C GLY A 648 -11.28 -22.32 -40.18
N LEU A 649 -11.42 -22.50 -38.87
CA LEU A 649 -11.87 -21.43 -37.98
C LEU A 649 -10.72 -20.49 -37.56
N PRO A 650 -10.99 -19.18 -37.33
CA PRO A 650 -9.99 -18.25 -36.81
C PRO A 650 -9.47 -18.66 -35.42
N GLN A 651 -8.21 -18.31 -35.12
CA GLN A 651 -7.63 -18.52 -33.80
C GLN A 651 -8.44 -17.79 -32.71
N GLY A 652 -8.64 -18.44 -31.55
CA GLY A 652 -9.39 -17.86 -30.43
C GLY A 652 -10.91 -17.85 -30.62
N HIS A 653 -11.46 -18.63 -31.56
CA HIS A 653 -12.90 -18.71 -31.75
C HIS A 653 -13.62 -19.20 -30.48
N ALA A 654 -14.67 -18.51 -30.05
CA ALA A 654 -15.39 -18.79 -28.80
C ALA A 654 -15.97 -20.21 -28.67
N LEU A 655 -16.12 -20.93 -29.79
CA LEU A 655 -16.54 -22.34 -29.78
C LEU A 655 -15.46 -23.28 -29.21
N PHE A 656 -14.17 -22.93 -29.31
CA PHE A 656 -13.08 -23.76 -28.78
C PHE A 656 -13.05 -23.75 -27.24
N GLU A 657 -13.31 -22.59 -26.61
CA GLU A 657 -13.38 -22.47 -25.16
C GLU A 657 -14.42 -23.43 -24.54
N ARG A 658 -15.50 -23.71 -25.28
CA ARG A 658 -16.55 -24.66 -24.84
C ARG A 658 -16.07 -26.12 -24.84
N TYR A 659 -15.06 -26.47 -25.63
CA TYR A 659 -14.50 -27.82 -25.75
C TYR A 659 -13.23 -28.06 -24.92
N SER A 660 -12.75 -27.08 -24.13
CA SER A 660 -11.51 -27.21 -23.35
C SER A 660 -11.39 -28.55 -22.60
N PHE A 661 -10.22 -29.20 -22.77
CA PHE A 661 -9.79 -30.46 -22.14
C PHE A 661 -8.82 -30.24 -20.97
N GLY A 662 -8.69 -29.01 -20.49
CA GLY A 662 -7.72 -28.60 -19.47
C GLY A 662 -7.04 -27.27 -19.80
N ALA A 663 -6.28 -26.72 -18.85
CA ALA A 663 -5.65 -25.40 -18.96
C ALA A 663 -4.50 -25.31 -19.98
N ASN A 664 -3.94 -26.45 -20.42
CA ASN A 664 -2.70 -26.50 -21.21
C ASN A 664 -2.87 -26.95 -22.67
N PHE A 665 -4.10 -27.26 -23.11
CA PHE A 665 -4.36 -27.75 -24.46
C PHE A 665 -5.04 -26.67 -25.30
N GLU A 666 -4.23 -25.72 -25.77
CA GLU A 666 -4.64 -24.75 -26.79
C GLU A 666 -4.73 -25.42 -28.17
N PHE A 667 -5.47 -24.79 -29.08
CA PHE A 667 -5.68 -25.34 -30.43
C PHE A 667 -4.37 -25.52 -31.22
N GLU A 668 -3.34 -24.70 -30.96
CA GLU A 668 -2.02 -24.83 -31.57
C GLU A 668 -1.36 -26.17 -31.20
N ARG A 669 -1.31 -26.51 -29.90
CA ARG A 669 -0.72 -27.79 -29.45
C ARG A 669 -1.49 -28.99 -29.99
N LEU A 670 -2.81 -28.91 -30.14
CA LEU A 670 -3.59 -29.98 -30.77
C LEU A 670 -3.24 -30.17 -32.25
N ASN A 671 -2.99 -29.09 -33.00
CA ASN A 671 -2.53 -29.19 -34.39
C ASN A 671 -1.12 -29.77 -34.49
N GLU A 672 -0.21 -29.41 -33.58
CA GLU A 672 1.12 -30.01 -33.50
C GLU A 672 1.04 -31.52 -33.28
N LEU A 673 0.24 -31.96 -32.30
CA LEU A 673 0.00 -33.37 -32.01
C LEU A 673 -0.62 -34.08 -33.22
N ALA A 674 -1.57 -33.46 -33.93
CA ALA A 674 -2.16 -34.02 -35.14
C ALA A 674 -1.10 -34.21 -36.25
N ALA A 675 -0.22 -33.24 -36.44
CA ALA A 675 0.86 -33.31 -37.43
C ALA A 675 1.91 -34.37 -37.09
N LEU A 676 2.22 -34.55 -35.80
CA LEU A 676 3.09 -35.62 -35.31
C LEU A 676 2.46 -36.99 -35.55
N LEU A 677 1.18 -37.16 -35.19
CA LEU A 677 0.43 -38.40 -35.40
C LEU A 677 0.30 -38.76 -36.88
N ALA A 678 0.09 -37.77 -37.77
CA ALA A 678 -0.01 -38.01 -39.22
C ALA A 678 1.29 -38.53 -39.85
N LYS A 679 2.44 -38.22 -39.24
CA LYS A 679 3.78 -38.66 -39.69
C LYS A 679 4.25 -39.94 -39.01
N HIS A 680 3.53 -40.41 -37.99
CA HIS A 680 3.95 -41.53 -37.16
C HIS A 680 3.61 -42.87 -37.82
N ASP A 681 4.58 -43.79 -37.86
CA ASP A 681 4.33 -45.17 -38.25
C ASP A 681 3.78 -45.96 -37.06
N MET A 682 2.54 -46.41 -37.16
CA MET A 682 1.80 -47.18 -36.15
C MET A 682 2.51 -48.46 -35.67
N ARG A 683 3.57 -48.91 -36.37
CA ARG A 683 4.38 -50.07 -35.97
C ARG A 683 5.45 -49.73 -34.93
N ASN A 684 5.79 -48.45 -34.76
CA ASN A 684 6.77 -47.99 -33.80
C ASN A 684 6.08 -47.42 -32.55
N PRO A 685 6.69 -47.51 -31.36
CA PRO A 685 6.15 -46.84 -30.17
C PRO A 685 6.22 -45.32 -30.35
N LEU A 686 5.22 -44.62 -29.81
CA LEU A 686 5.23 -43.15 -29.71
C LEU A 686 6.42 -42.69 -28.86
N ASP A 687 6.93 -41.50 -29.15
CA ASP A 687 7.89 -40.86 -28.26
C ASP A 687 7.22 -40.56 -26.91
N GLN A 688 8.03 -40.56 -25.85
CA GLN A 688 7.52 -40.48 -24.48
C GLN A 688 6.82 -39.14 -24.18
N GLU A 689 7.15 -38.07 -24.90
CA GLU A 689 6.53 -36.75 -24.73
C GLU A 689 5.14 -36.73 -25.36
N THR A 690 5.02 -37.16 -26.62
CA THR A 690 3.73 -37.26 -27.32
C THR A 690 2.78 -38.25 -26.63
N GLU A 691 3.28 -39.41 -26.16
CA GLU A 691 2.45 -40.36 -25.40
C GLU A 691 1.88 -39.69 -24.14
N ARG A 692 2.70 -38.94 -23.40
CA ARG A 692 2.27 -38.23 -22.20
C ARG A 692 1.21 -37.18 -22.51
N ASP A 693 1.40 -36.39 -23.56
CA ASP A 693 0.45 -35.35 -23.95
C ASP A 693 -0.90 -35.93 -24.38
N LEU A 694 -0.90 -37.03 -25.13
CA LEU A 694 -2.14 -37.70 -25.54
C LEU A 694 -2.89 -38.30 -24.34
N VAL A 695 -2.16 -38.92 -23.40
CA VAL A 695 -2.78 -39.40 -22.15
C VAL A 695 -3.29 -38.24 -21.32
N ALA A 696 -2.53 -37.15 -21.18
CA ALA A 696 -2.94 -35.95 -20.45
C ALA A 696 -4.21 -35.31 -21.06
N LEU A 697 -4.34 -35.31 -22.38
CA LEU A 697 -5.54 -34.87 -23.09
C LEU A 697 -6.74 -35.79 -22.78
N ALA A 698 -6.55 -37.10 -22.87
CA ALA A 698 -7.59 -38.08 -22.53
C ALA A 698 -8.02 -37.99 -21.05
N LEU A 699 -7.08 -37.75 -20.15
CA LEU A 699 -7.35 -37.54 -18.72
C LEU A 699 -8.29 -36.36 -18.44
N GLY A 700 -8.30 -35.34 -19.30
CA GLY A 700 -9.22 -34.19 -19.25
C GLY A 700 -10.59 -34.40 -19.92
N TYR A 701 -10.83 -35.57 -20.52
CA TYR A 701 -12.05 -35.87 -21.27
C TYR A 701 -13.28 -36.07 -20.36
N ILE A 702 -14.42 -35.52 -20.77
CA ILE A 702 -15.75 -35.63 -20.13
C ILE A 702 -16.79 -35.98 -21.21
N GLU A 703 -17.33 -37.19 -21.16
CA GLU A 703 -18.16 -37.74 -22.24
C GLU A 703 -19.39 -36.88 -22.57
N PRO A 704 -20.26 -36.48 -21.61
CA PRO A 704 -21.42 -35.62 -21.92
C PRO A 704 -21.08 -34.20 -22.43
N LYS A 705 -19.89 -33.68 -22.08
CA LYS A 705 -19.42 -32.35 -22.50
C LYS A 705 -18.87 -32.40 -23.92
N HIS A 706 -18.01 -33.37 -24.21
CA HIS A 706 -17.26 -33.45 -25.47
C HIS A 706 -17.97 -34.29 -26.55
N ARG A 707 -18.85 -35.22 -26.16
CA ARG A 707 -19.75 -36.00 -27.04
C ARG A 707 -19.03 -36.78 -28.14
N LEU A 708 -17.92 -37.44 -27.80
CA LEU A 708 -17.11 -38.21 -28.76
C LEU A 708 -17.32 -39.73 -28.66
N ASN A 709 -18.09 -40.20 -27.68
CA ASN A 709 -18.42 -41.60 -27.43
C ASN A 709 -17.18 -42.50 -27.35
N LEU A 710 -16.21 -42.08 -26.51
CA LEU A 710 -14.90 -42.72 -26.40
C LEU A 710 -14.77 -43.59 -25.14
N ILE A 711 -15.68 -43.47 -24.18
CA ILE A 711 -15.65 -44.26 -22.94
C ILE A 711 -16.51 -45.52 -23.06
N ASP A 712 -15.86 -46.69 -22.92
CA ASP A 712 -16.54 -47.99 -22.84
C ASP A 712 -16.52 -48.59 -21.41
N ALA A 713 -17.36 -49.61 -21.19
CA ALA A 713 -17.48 -50.28 -19.88
C ALA A 713 -16.21 -51.05 -19.46
N ARG A 714 -15.27 -51.30 -20.38
CA ARG A 714 -13.99 -51.95 -20.05
C ARG A 714 -13.03 -50.92 -19.48
N LEU A 715 -12.94 -49.74 -20.08
CA LEU A 715 -12.13 -48.62 -19.63
C LEU A 715 -12.62 -48.11 -18.28
N GLU A 716 -13.94 -47.94 -18.09
CA GLU A 716 -14.52 -47.55 -16.80
C GLU A 716 -14.05 -48.47 -15.66
N ARG A 717 -14.16 -49.80 -15.84
CA ARG A 717 -13.71 -50.78 -14.84
C ARG A 717 -12.22 -50.68 -14.52
N ARG A 718 -11.39 -50.42 -15.52
CA ARG A 718 -9.93 -50.30 -15.33
C ARG A 718 -9.57 -49.01 -14.60
N ILE A 719 -10.24 -47.91 -14.90
CA ILE A 719 -10.09 -46.64 -14.17
C ILE A 719 -10.49 -46.83 -12.69
N LEU A 720 -11.58 -47.56 -12.42
CA LEU A 720 -12.00 -47.85 -11.04
C LEU A 720 -11.01 -48.73 -10.26
N ARG A 721 -10.38 -49.73 -10.89
CA ARG A 721 -9.29 -50.51 -10.25
C ARG A 721 -8.03 -49.67 -10.02
N ALA A 722 -7.70 -48.80 -10.99
CA ALA A 722 -6.60 -47.86 -10.85
C ALA A 722 -6.85 -46.85 -9.72
N ARG A 723 -8.09 -46.40 -9.52
CA ARG A 723 -8.51 -45.56 -8.39
C ARG A 723 -8.21 -46.19 -7.04
N GLU A 724 -8.59 -47.46 -6.87
CA GLU A 724 -8.30 -48.19 -5.63
C GLU A 724 -6.79 -48.29 -5.39
N SER A 725 -6.03 -48.61 -6.44
CA SER A 725 -4.57 -48.67 -6.39
C SER A 725 -3.94 -47.32 -6.06
N PHE A 726 -4.46 -46.24 -6.63
CA PHE A 726 -4.00 -44.87 -6.40
C PHE A 726 -4.21 -44.41 -4.96
N ARG A 727 -5.34 -44.78 -4.35
CA ARG A 727 -5.62 -44.46 -2.94
C ARG A 727 -4.76 -45.26 -1.98
N LYS A 728 -4.55 -46.55 -2.27
CA LYS A 728 -3.85 -47.48 -1.36
C LYS A 728 -2.34 -47.23 -1.26
N HIS A 729 -1.72 -46.78 -2.35
CA HIS A 729 -0.26 -46.72 -2.45
C HIS A 729 0.27 -45.28 -2.51
N LEU A 730 -0.55 -44.27 -2.18
CA LEU A 730 -0.15 -42.86 -2.25
C LEU A 730 1.11 -42.64 -1.36
N PRO A 731 2.21 -42.10 -1.92
CA PRO A 731 3.44 -41.85 -1.17
C PRO A 731 3.22 -40.89 0.00
N ALA A 732 3.99 -41.05 1.08
CA ALA A 732 3.86 -40.21 2.27
C ALA A 732 4.21 -38.73 2.00
N ASP A 733 5.14 -38.46 1.08
CA ASP A 733 5.50 -37.12 0.62
C ASP A 733 4.42 -36.48 -0.27
N ALA A 734 3.44 -37.26 -0.74
CA ALA A 734 2.32 -36.79 -1.56
C ALA A 734 0.99 -36.76 -0.79
N ALA A 735 1.00 -37.07 0.51
CA ALA A 735 -0.21 -37.19 1.31
C ALA A 735 -0.98 -35.87 1.47
N GLU A 736 -0.31 -34.73 1.33
CA GLU A 736 -0.93 -33.40 1.37
C GLU A 736 -1.38 -32.88 0.00
N ASP A 737 -0.94 -33.53 -1.09
CA ASP A 737 -1.24 -33.13 -2.48
C ASP A 737 -2.64 -33.56 -2.96
N VAL A 738 -3.25 -34.56 -2.30
CA VAL A 738 -4.57 -35.11 -2.63
C VAL A 738 -5.42 -35.29 -1.37
N ASP A 739 -6.61 -34.69 -1.37
CA ASP A 739 -7.64 -34.90 -0.36
C ASP A 739 -8.75 -35.81 -0.94
N PHE A 740 -8.74 -37.09 -0.56
CA PHE A 740 -9.66 -38.08 -1.12
C PHE A 740 -11.12 -37.80 -0.76
N TYR A 741 -12.01 -38.01 -1.72
CA TYR A 741 -13.44 -37.83 -1.52
C TYR A 741 -13.98 -38.79 -0.48
N ASP A 742 -14.60 -38.20 0.54
CA ASP A 742 -15.21 -38.89 1.67
C ASP A 742 -16.49 -38.11 2.06
N PRO A 743 -17.67 -38.77 2.05
CA PRO A 743 -18.94 -38.10 2.33
C PRO A 743 -19.02 -37.51 3.73
N ASP A 744 -18.20 -37.97 4.68
CA ASP A 744 -18.14 -37.47 6.06
C ASP A 744 -16.94 -36.54 6.31
N LYS A 745 -16.24 -36.10 5.27
CA LYS A 745 -15.16 -35.10 5.36
C LYS A 745 -15.39 -33.93 4.40
N VAL A 746 -14.79 -32.79 4.75
CA VAL A 746 -14.72 -31.61 3.88
C VAL A 746 -13.60 -31.83 2.87
N MET A 747 -13.88 -31.51 1.61
CA MET A 747 -12.92 -31.55 0.51
C MET A 747 -12.11 -30.25 0.51
N VAL A 748 -10.88 -30.30 1.03
CA VAL A 748 -9.96 -29.15 1.08
C VAL A 748 -9.46 -28.84 -0.33
N GLY A 749 -9.41 -27.55 -0.68
CA GLY A 749 -9.04 -27.05 -2.01
C GLY A 749 -10.20 -26.98 -2.99
N ALA A 750 -11.32 -27.64 -2.69
CA ALA A 750 -12.55 -27.58 -3.48
C ALA A 750 -13.38 -26.34 -3.09
N SER A 751 -14.26 -25.92 -3.99
CA SER A 751 -15.19 -24.83 -3.70
C SER A 751 -16.19 -25.24 -2.61
N VAL A 752 -16.79 -24.26 -1.92
CA VAL A 752 -17.92 -24.52 -1.01
C VAL A 752 -19.05 -25.20 -1.77
N ARG A 753 -19.32 -24.80 -3.02
CA ARG A 753 -20.31 -25.44 -3.90
C ARG A 753 -20.02 -26.93 -4.09
N ASP A 754 -18.81 -27.29 -4.48
CA ASP A 754 -18.43 -28.70 -4.69
C ASP A 754 -18.56 -29.48 -3.38
N ASN A 755 -18.16 -28.87 -2.26
CA ASN A 755 -18.32 -29.44 -0.92
C ASN A 755 -19.78 -29.73 -0.55
N LEU A 756 -20.71 -28.86 -0.93
CA LEU A 756 -22.13 -28.99 -0.63
C LEU A 756 -22.83 -29.99 -1.55
N MET A 757 -22.49 -29.99 -2.85
CA MET A 757 -23.10 -30.88 -3.83
C MET A 757 -22.55 -32.31 -3.72
N PHE A 758 -21.26 -32.47 -3.37
CA PHE A 758 -20.54 -33.73 -3.36
C PHE A 758 -20.80 -34.58 -4.63
N GLY A 759 -20.67 -33.92 -5.79
CA GLY A 759 -20.93 -34.49 -7.09
C GLY A 759 -20.68 -33.48 -8.22
N ARG A 760 -20.90 -33.90 -9.47
CA ARG A 760 -20.77 -33.05 -10.66
C ARG A 760 -22.13 -32.75 -11.28
N ILE A 761 -22.30 -31.52 -11.74
CA ILE A 761 -23.51 -31.07 -12.42
C ILE A 761 -23.61 -31.76 -13.78
N GLY A 762 -24.79 -32.27 -14.12
CA GLY A 762 -25.04 -32.96 -15.38
C GLY A 762 -24.97 -32.03 -16.59
N TYR A 763 -24.05 -32.27 -17.54
CA TYR A 763 -23.97 -31.49 -18.79
C TYR A 763 -25.15 -31.76 -19.76
N GLY A 764 -25.89 -32.85 -19.56
CA GLY A 764 -27.04 -33.23 -20.38
C GLY A 764 -28.34 -32.48 -20.06
N VAL A 765 -28.37 -31.69 -18.97
CA VAL A 765 -29.59 -31.01 -18.50
C VAL A 765 -29.50 -29.50 -18.77
N PRO A 766 -30.43 -28.90 -19.51
CA PRO A 766 -30.48 -27.46 -19.72
C PRO A 766 -30.62 -26.69 -18.40
N ASP A 767 -29.83 -25.62 -18.25
CA ASP A 767 -29.73 -24.77 -17.06
C ASP A 767 -29.38 -25.50 -15.75
N ALA A 768 -28.75 -26.68 -15.83
CA ALA A 768 -28.45 -27.48 -14.64
C ALA A 768 -27.69 -26.70 -13.57
N ALA A 769 -26.67 -25.92 -13.97
CA ALA A 769 -25.86 -25.14 -13.04
C ALA A 769 -26.67 -24.07 -12.30
N ARG A 770 -27.55 -23.35 -13.00
CA ARG A 770 -28.44 -22.34 -12.40
C ARG A 770 -29.44 -22.99 -11.44
N LYS A 771 -30.14 -24.03 -11.90
CA LYS A 771 -31.11 -24.79 -11.08
C LYS A 771 -30.48 -25.37 -9.82
N VAL A 772 -29.27 -25.94 -9.94
CA VAL A 772 -28.53 -26.47 -8.80
C VAL A 772 -28.13 -25.35 -7.85
N GLY A 773 -27.67 -24.20 -8.35
CA GLY A 773 -27.41 -23.02 -7.53
C GLY A 773 -28.62 -22.59 -6.71
N GLU A 774 -29.79 -22.49 -7.34
CA GLU A 774 -31.06 -22.16 -6.68
C GLU A 774 -31.45 -23.18 -5.60
N ILE A 775 -31.32 -24.49 -5.88
CA ILE A 775 -31.63 -25.55 -4.92
C ILE A 775 -30.67 -25.51 -3.73
N VAL A 776 -29.37 -25.34 -3.97
CA VAL A 776 -28.36 -25.23 -2.92
C VAL A 776 -28.67 -24.03 -2.03
N LEU A 777 -28.98 -22.87 -2.62
CA LEU A 777 -29.29 -21.66 -1.88
C LEU A 777 -30.57 -21.80 -1.05
N GLN A 778 -31.63 -22.41 -1.59
CA GLN A 778 -32.86 -22.73 -0.85
C GLN A 778 -32.61 -23.70 0.31
N ALA A 779 -31.80 -24.74 0.09
CA ALA A 779 -31.44 -25.72 1.11
C ALA A 779 -30.63 -25.09 2.26
N LEU A 780 -29.67 -24.21 1.93
CA LEU A 780 -28.88 -23.48 2.92
C LEU A 780 -29.70 -22.46 3.71
N SER A 781 -30.63 -21.77 3.04
CA SER A 781 -31.55 -20.83 3.69
C SER A 781 -32.42 -21.54 4.74
N ARG A 782 -33.01 -22.69 4.40
CA ARG A 782 -33.83 -23.50 5.34
C ARG A 782 -33.06 -24.09 6.51
N SER A 783 -31.75 -24.29 6.37
CA SER A 783 -30.89 -24.86 7.41
C SER A 783 -30.17 -23.79 8.26
N GLY A 784 -30.43 -22.50 8.03
CA GLY A 784 -29.81 -21.40 8.77
C GLY A 784 -28.32 -21.19 8.45
N LEU A 785 -27.84 -21.70 7.31
CA LEU A 785 -26.44 -21.61 6.89
C LEU A 785 -26.21 -20.57 5.78
N GLY A 786 -27.28 -19.93 5.29
CA GLY A 786 -27.20 -18.84 4.31
C GLY A 786 -26.30 -17.70 4.75
N ASP A 787 -26.45 -17.21 5.98
CA ASP A 787 -25.67 -16.06 6.48
C ASP A 787 -24.16 -16.28 6.48
N ALA A 788 -23.73 -17.52 6.81
CA ALA A 788 -22.31 -17.87 6.79
C ALA A 788 -21.74 -17.86 5.37
N LEU A 789 -22.52 -18.36 4.40
CA LEU A 789 -22.17 -18.32 2.98
C LEU A 789 -22.12 -16.89 2.45
N TYR A 790 -23.10 -16.07 2.83
CA TYR A 790 -23.17 -14.67 2.43
C TYR A 790 -21.96 -13.88 2.95
N ARG A 791 -21.57 -14.07 4.22
CA ARG A 791 -20.36 -13.48 4.81
C ARG A 791 -19.09 -13.89 4.05
N LEU A 792 -18.97 -15.18 3.69
CA LEU A 792 -17.84 -15.64 2.89
C LEU A 792 -17.78 -14.94 1.51
N GLY A 793 -18.94 -14.70 0.90
CA GLY A 793 -19.05 -13.90 -0.32
C GLY A 793 -18.57 -12.46 -0.12
N LEU A 794 -19.00 -11.80 0.96
CA LEU A 794 -18.56 -10.45 1.32
C LEU A 794 -17.04 -10.37 1.61
N ASP A 795 -16.44 -11.44 2.15
CA ASP A 795 -15.01 -11.50 2.45
C ASP A 795 -14.13 -11.77 1.20
N THR A 796 -14.72 -11.81 0.01
CA THR A 796 -13.98 -11.95 -1.25
C THR A 796 -13.09 -10.74 -1.51
N GLU A 797 -11.83 -11.00 -1.90
CA GLU A 797 -10.86 -9.97 -2.30
C GLU A 797 -11.34 -9.20 -3.53
N SER A 798 -11.39 -7.88 -3.42
CA SER A 798 -11.89 -7.02 -4.51
C SER A 798 -10.82 -6.75 -5.58
N GLY A 799 -9.54 -6.69 -5.17
CA GLY A 799 -8.46 -6.14 -5.99
C GLY A 799 -8.60 -4.63 -6.24
N ILE A 800 -7.56 -4.00 -6.80
CA ILE A 800 -7.58 -2.55 -7.10
C ILE A 800 -8.67 -2.26 -8.14
N ARG A 801 -9.54 -1.27 -7.85
CA ARG A 801 -10.72 -0.92 -8.68
C ARG A 801 -11.68 -2.08 -8.91
N GLY A 802 -11.74 -3.03 -7.97
CA GLY A 802 -12.66 -4.16 -8.04
C GLY A 802 -12.36 -5.14 -9.17
N ARG A 803 -11.10 -5.25 -9.63
CA ARG A 803 -10.70 -6.11 -10.76
C ARG A 803 -11.09 -7.58 -10.59
N TYR A 804 -11.20 -8.05 -9.35
CA TYR A 804 -11.56 -9.45 -9.04
C TYR A 804 -13.06 -9.63 -8.81
N LEU A 805 -13.83 -8.55 -8.72
CA LEU A 805 -15.29 -8.63 -8.54
C LEU A 805 -16.00 -8.81 -9.89
N PRO A 806 -17.15 -9.52 -9.90
CA PRO A 806 -18.08 -9.51 -11.03
C PRO A 806 -18.49 -8.10 -11.43
N ALA A 807 -18.78 -7.89 -12.71
CA ALA A 807 -19.06 -6.56 -13.26
C ALA A 807 -20.19 -5.82 -12.52
N ARG A 808 -21.29 -6.50 -12.17
CA ARG A 808 -22.40 -5.93 -11.40
C ARG A 808 -21.98 -5.49 -10.00
N LEU A 809 -21.32 -6.36 -9.24
CA LEU A 809 -20.82 -6.03 -7.90
C LEU A 809 -19.79 -4.90 -7.91
N ARG A 810 -18.90 -4.86 -8.90
CA ARG A 810 -17.94 -3.77 -9.07
C ARG A 810 -18.63 -2.41 -9.23
N GLN A 811 -19.81 -2.36 -9.84
CA GLN A 811 -20.61 -1.12 -9.97
C GLN A 811 -21.52 -0.87 -8.75
N ALA A 812 -22.00 -1.94 -8.10
CA ALA A 812 -22.90 -1.83 -6.95
C ALA A 812 -22.20 -1.47 -5.64
N VAL A 813 -20.96 -1.92 -5.41
CA VAL A 813 -20.24 -1.68 -4.14
C VAL A 813 -20.11 -0.18 -3.81
N PRO A 814 -19.67 0.72 -4.72
CA PRO A 814 -19.64 2.16 -4.43
C PRO A 814 -21.02 2.78 -4.15
N LEU A 815 -22.08 2.25 -4.75
CA LEU A 815 -23.46 2.67 -4.48
C LEU A 815 -23.91 2.25 -3.07
N VAL A 816 -23.53 1.05 -2.64
CA VAL A 816 -23.77 0.56 -1.28
C VAL A 816 -22.96 1.38 -0.27
N GLU A 817 -21.69 1.69 -0.55
CA GLU A 817 -20.86 2.58 0.28
C GLU A 817 -21.48 3.97 0.47
N ALA A 818 -22.08 4.53 -0.59
CA ALA A 818 -22.77 5.80 -0.50
C ALA A 818 -23.97 5.76 0.47
N LEU A 819 -24.70 4.64 0.51
CA LEU A 819 -25.96 4.49 1.25
C LEU A 819 -25.84 3.84 2.63
N ILE A 820 -24.81 3.04 2.88
CA ILE A 820 -24.63 2.28 4.14
C ILE A 820 -24.57 3.19 5.37
N LYS A 821 -24.05 4.40 5.18
CA LYS A 821 -23.94 5.44 6.21
C LYS A 821 -25.23 6.22 6.47
N ALA A 822 -26.35 5.79 5.89
CA ALA A 822 -27.67 6.40 6.05
C ALA A 822 -27.70 7.93 5.77
N PRO A 823 -27.23 8.39 4.59
CA PRO A 823 -27.15 9.82 4.31
C PRO A 823 -28.54 10.45 4.21
N GLN A 824 -28.64 11.76 4.47
CA GLN A 824 -29.87 12.52 4.21
C GLN A 824 -29.99 12.96 2.74
N ILE A 825 -28.86 13.04 2.04
CA ILE A 825 -28.78 13.39 0.61
C ILE A 825 -27.98 12.30 -0.11
N ALA A 826 -28.55 11.68 -1.14
CA ALA A 826 -27.87 10.66 -1.94
C ALA A 826 -27.69 11.16 -3.38
N VAL A 827 -26.47 11.11 -3.89
CA VAL A 827 -26.10 11.49 -5.26
C VAL A 827 -25.49 10.27 -5.93
N LEU A 828 -26.30 9.57 -6.73
CA LEU A 828 -25.97 8.23 -7.20
C LEU A 828 -26.00 8.17 -8.72
N ASP A 829 -24.84 7.92 -9.35
CA ASP A 829 -24.79 7.51 -10.75
C ASP A 829 -24.95 6.00 -10.87
N ILE A 830 -26.13 5.58 -11.35
CA ILE A 830 -26.44 4.17 -11.57
C ILE A 830 -26.37 3.77 -13.05
N SER A 831 -25.92 4.65 -13.94
CA SER A 831 -25.96 4.42 -15.40
C SER A 831 -25.23 3.13 -15.80
N ALA A 832 -24.05 2.90 -15.23
CA ALA A 832 -23.22 1.75 -15.55
C ALA A 832 -23.85 0.43 -15.06
N LEU A 833 -24.47 0.45 -13.88
CA LEU A 833 -25.15 -0.73 -13.32
C LEU A 833 -26.41 -1.07 -14.12
N LEU A 834 -27.22 -0.07 -14.47
CA LEU A 834 -28.44 -0.29 -15.27
C LEU A 834 -28.13 -0.85 -16.66
N ALA A 835 -27.02 -0.41 -17.28
CA ALA A 835 -26.61 -0.88 -18.61
C ALA A 835 -26.23 -2.37 -18.64
N ILE A 836 -25.90 -2.98 -17.50
CA ILE A 836 -25.49 -4.39 -17.36
C ILE A 836 -26.48 -5.22 -16.54
N SER A 837 -27.66 -4.66 -16.22
CA SER A 837 -28.70 -5.32 -15.44
C SER A 837 -29.80 -5.84 -16.34
N ASP A 838 -30.33 -7.02 -16.03
CA ASP A 838 -31.48 -7.60 -16.73
C ASP A 838 -32.82 -6.95 -16.30
N GLU A 839 -32.85 -6.27 -15.13
CA GLU A 839 -34.06 -5.67 -14.55
C GLU A 839 -33.81 -4.20 -14.12
N PRO A 840 -33.53 -3.27 -15.06
CA PRO A 840 -33.17 -1.90 -14.72
C PRO A 840 -34.31 -1.11 -14.04
N GLU A 841 -35.57 -1.26 -14.48
CA GLU A 841 -36.69 -0.54 -13.85
C GLU A 841 -36.94 -1.01 -12.41
N ALA A 842 -36.74 -2.29 -12.12
CA ALA A 842 -36.93 -2.86 -10.78
C ALA A 842 -35.89 -2.31 -9.79
N ILE A 843 -34.63 -2.16 -10.23
CA ILE A 843 -33.57 -1.52 -9.41
C ILE A 843 -33.95 -0.08 -9.09
N VAL A 844 -34.41 0.70 -10.07
CA VAL A 844 -34.82 2.09 -9.84
C VAL A 844 -36.02 2.16 -8.89
N ALA A 845 -37.00 1.27 -9.02
CA ALA A 845 -38.16 1.21 -8.12
C ALA A 845 -37.77 0.89 -6.67
N ARG A 846 -36.92 -0.13 -6.46
CA ARG A 846 -36.39 -0.47 -5.13
C ARG A 846 -35.58 0.66 -4.53
N LEU A 847 -34.72 1.30 -5.33
CA LEU A 847 -33.89 2.42 -4.88
C LEU A 847 -34.76 3.62 -4.47
N ARG A 848 -35.80 3.94 -5.23
CA ARG A 848 -36.76 5.00 -4.88
C ARG A 848 -37.45 4.72 -3.56
N SER A 849 -37.90 3.47 -3.35
CA SER A 849 -38.56 3.07 -2.10
C SER A 849 -37.60 3.14 -0.91
N TYR A 850 -36.35 2.68 -1.07
CA TYR A 850 -35.34 2.76 -0.01
C TYR A 850 -34.99 4.22 0.36
N CYS A 851 -35.00 5.12 -0.64
CA CYS A 851 -34.65 6.53 -0.47
C CYS A 851 -35.83 7.47 -0.20
N GLU A 852 -37.03 6.97 0.12
CA GLU A 852 -38.25 7.80 0.27
C GLU A 852 -38.10 8.91 1.34
N GLY A 853 -37.33 8.66 2.40
CA GLY A 853 -37.01 9.65 3.44
C GLY A 853 -35.79 10.54 3.16
N MET A 854 -35.17 10.44 1.98
CA MET A 854 -33.93 11.13 1.62
C MET A 854 -34.15 12.13 0.48
N THR A 855 -33.16 12.99 0.23
CA THR A 855 -33.08 13.72 -1.03
C THR A 855 -32.21 12.96 -2.03
N LEU A 856 -32.82 12.39 -3.07
CA LEU A 856 -32.13 11.57 -4.07
C LEU A 856 -31.90 12.34 -5.37
N PHE A 857 -30.63 12.56 -5.70
CA PHE A 857 -30.17 12.94 -7.05
C PHE A 857 -29.78 11.68 -7.81
N LEU A 858 -30.67 11.21 -8.68
CA LEU A 858 -30.50 10.02 -9.47
C LEU A 858 -29.87 10.37 -10.82
N LEU A 859 -28.60 10.02 -11.02
CA LEU A 859 -27.87 10.23 -12.26
C LEU A 859 -28.05 9.00 -13.17
N VAL A 860 -28.57 9.22 -14.37
CA VAL A 860 -28.84 8.17 -15.37
C VAL A 860 -28.41 8.59 -16.77
N GLY A 861 -28.04 7.60 -17.59
CA GLY A 861 -27.71 7.82 -19.00
C GLY A 861 -28.94 8.02 -19.88
N ASP A 862 -30.03 7.30 -19.57
CA ASP A 862 -31.28 7.33 -20.34
C ASP A 862 -32.41 7.98 -19.53
N ALA A 863 -33.10 8.92 -20.17
CA ALA A 863 -34.28 9.60 -19.68
C ALA A 863 -35.43 8.65 -19.30
N ASN A 864 -35.60 7.54 -20.02
CA ASN A 864 -36.72 6.62 -19.82
C ASN A 864 -36.57 5.82 -18.53
N LEU A 865 -35.33 5.46 -18.18
CA LEU A 865 -35.00 4.73 -16.96
C LEU A 865 -35.17 5.59 -15.70
N ALA A 866 -35.22 6.92 -15.86
CA ALA A 866 -35.45 7.82 -14.75
C ALA A 866 -36.87 7.69 -14.16
N GLY A 867 -37.86 7.20 -14.93
CA GLY A 867 -39.29 7.21 -14.58
C GLY A 867 -39.89 8.62 -14.46
N GLU A 868 -41.15 8.72 -14.02
CA GLU A 868 -41.74 10.01 -13.66
C GLU A 868 -41.08 10.55 -12.38
N VAL A 869 -40.50 11.74 -12.46
CA VAL A 869 -39.84 12.45 -11.35
C VAL A 869 -40.30 13.91 -11.38
N PRO A 870 -40.53 14.55 -10.21
CA PRO A 870 -41.01 15.94 -10.13
C PRO A 870 -40.09 16.95 -10.82
N LEU A 871 -38.78 16.70 -10.76
CA LEU A 871 -37.75 17.56 -11.33
C LEU A 871 -36.75 16.73 -12.13
N ARG A 872 -36.44 17.18 -13.33
CA ARG A 872 -35.44 16.59 -14.22
C ARG A 872 -34.45 17.65 -14.65
N VAL A 873 -33.17 17.31 -14.69
CA VAL A 873 -32.10 18.13 -15.25
C VAL A 873 -31.48 17.34 -16.40
N VAL A 874 -31.71 17.79 -17.64
CA VAL A 874 -31.27 17.11 -18.85
C VAL A 874 -30.02 17.79 -19.40
N PHE A 875 -28.96 17.02 -19.64
CA PHE A 875 -27.67 17.51 -20.09
C PHE A 875 -27.40 17.18 -21.56
N HIS A 876 -27.00 18.21 -22.30
CA HIS A 876 -26.41 18.11 -23.63
C HIS A 876 -24.98 18.68 -23.60
N GLY A 877 -23.99 17.81 -23.41
CA GLY A 877 -22.61 18.23 -23.15
C GLY A 877 -22.49 18.91 -21.77
N ALA A 878 -22.00 20.15 -21.75
CA ALA A 878 -21.84 20.96 -20.52
C ALA A 878 -23.12 21.73 -20.12
N THR A 879 -24.13 21.78 -21.01
CA THR A 879 -25.34 22.57 -20.81
C THR A 879 -26.46 21.72 -20.21
N GLY A 880 -26.98 22.14 -19.06
CA GLY A 880 -28.12 21.50 -18.39
C GLY A 880 -29.40 22.33 -18.49
N THR A 881 -30.52 21.71 -18.85
CA THR A 881 -31.85 22.32 -18.84
C THR A 881 -32.73 21.70 -17.76
N VAL A 882 -33.47 22.53 -17.02
CA VAL A 882 -34.35 22.09 -15.94
C VAL A 882 -35.77 21.91 -16.49
N GLU A 883 -36.31 20.71 -16.37
CA GLU A 883 -37.67 20.34 -16.73
C GLU A 883 -38.44 19.97 -15.46
N ALA A 884 -39.53 20.69 -15.15
CA ALA A 884 -40.41 20.39 -14.02
C ALA A 884 -41.73 19.83 -14.55
N THR A 885 -42.23 18.73 -13.98
CA THR A 885 -43.58 18.23 -14.28
C THR A 885 -44.59 19.17 -13.63
N ALA A 886 -45.41 19.84 -14.44
CA ALA A 886 -46.49 20.67 -13.93
C ALA A 886 -47.57 19.77 -13.29
N THR A 887 -47.72 19.84 -11.96
CA THR A 887 -48.90 19.29 -11.28
C THR A 887 -50.17 19.98 -11.82
N PRO A 888 -51.21 19.24 -12.25
CA PRO A 888 -52.40 19.83 -12.89
C PRO A 888 -53.26 20.77 -12.02
N ASP A 889 -53.00 20.93 -10.72
CA ASP A 889 -53.92 21.66 -9.82
C ASP A 889 -53.47 23.08 -9.44
N ALA A 890 -52.27 23.54 -9.81
CA ALA A 890 -51.82 24.91 -9.48
C ALA A 890 -52.09 25.94 -10.60
N ALA A 891 -52.46 25.49 -11.80
CA ALA A 891 -52.71 26.37 -12.95
C ALA A 891 -54.10 27.03 -12.93
N ASN A 892 -55.09 26.40 -12.27
CA ASN A 892 -56.47 26.89 -12.29
C ASN A 892 -56.77 27.97 -11.23
N ASP A 893 -55.97 28.08 -10.17
CA ASP A 893 -56.21 29.04 -9.09
C ASP A 893 -55.41 30.35 -9.24
N ARG A 894 -54.41 30.37 -10.15
CA ARG A 894 -53.68 31.59 -10.53
C ARG A 894 -54.31 32.31 -11.73
N ALA A 895 -54.95 31.60 -12.65
CA ALA A 895 -55.63 32.22 -13.79
C ALA A 895 -56.90 32.99 -13.37
N SER A 896 -57.64 32.50 -12.36
CA SER A 896 -58.86 33.15 -11.87
C SER A 896 -58.62 34.42 -11.05
N ARG A 897 -57.43 34.58 -10.42
CA ARG A 897 -57.08 35.78 -9.64
C ARG A 897 -56.43 36.90 -10.46
N PHE A 898 -55.92 36.63 -11.65
CA PHE A 898 -55.33 37.65 -12.52
C PHE A 898 -56.35 38.33 -13.45
N GLU A 899 -57.44 37.65 -13.82
CA GLU A 899 -58.46 38.25 -14.70
C GLU A 899 -59.38 39.27 -14.00
N SER A 900 -59.52 39.22 -12.66
CA SER A 900 -60.34 40.20 -11.94
C SER A 900 -59.60 41.51 -11.60
N ALA A 901 -58.27 41.51 -11.56
CA ALA A 901 -57.47 42.70 -11.20
C ALA A 901 -57.04 43.55 -12.42
N GLY A 902 -57.08 42.98 -13.62
CA GLY A 902 -56.61 43.65 -14.85
C GLY A 902 -57.61 44.60 -15.52
N ARG A 903 -58.89 44.62 -15.10
CA ARG A 903 -59.93 45.47 -15.73
C ARG A 903 -60.18 46.82 -15.05
N GLU A 904 -59.68 47.07 -13.84
CA GLU A 904 -59.91 48.36 -13.15
C GLU A 904 -58.78 49.40 -13.33
N ASN A 905 -57.60 49.04 -13.84
CA ASN A 905 -56.43 49.94 -13.85
C ASN A 905 -55.99 50.48 -15.23
N ILE A 906 -56.69 50.15 -16.32
CA ILE A 906 -56.34 50.62 -17.68
C ILE A 906 -56.98 51.97 -18.02
N GLY A 907 -57.81 52.54 -17.13
CA GLY A 907 -58.50 53.83 -17.37
C GLY A 907 -57.80 55.10 -16.89
N ARG A 908 -56.56 55.06 -16.34
CA ARG A 908 -55.99 56.22 -15.61
C ARG A 908 -54.55 56.65 -15.90
N MET A 909 -53.87 56.12 -16.92
CA MET A 909 -52.47 56.50 -17.22
C MET A 909 -52.21 57.05 -18.64
N GLU A 910 -53.22 57.62 -19.30
CA GLU A 910 -53.01 58.60 -20.37
C GLU A 910 -53.30 60.02 -19.86
N ALA A 911 -52.51 60.49 -18.89
CA ALA A 911 -52.37 61.91 -18.59
C ALA A 911 -51.11 62.17 -17.77
N ARG A 912 -50.14 62.83 -18.42
CA ARG A 912 -48.95 63.52 -17.90
C ARG A 912 -47.60 62.78 -17.98
N SER A 913 -46.70 63.49 -18.67
CA SER A 913 -45.23 63.41 -18.70
C SER A 913 -44.64 62.35 -19.61
#